data_AF-A0A0F4L910-F1
#
_entry.id   AF-A0A0F4L910-F1
#
_cell.length_a   1.000
_cell.length_b   1.000
_cell.length_c   1.000
_cell.angle_alpha   90.00
_cell.angle_beta   90.00
_cell.angle_gamma   90.00
#
_symmetry.space_group_name_H-M   'P 1'
#
loop_
_entity.id
_entity.type
_entity.pdbx_description
1 polymer ?
#
loop_
_entity_poly.entity_id
_entity_poly.type
_entity_poly.pdbx_seq_one_letter_code
_entity_poly.pdbx_strand_id
1 'polypeptide(L)'
;MKLSKVISENNVKPHKKIKLSSAIGLALSVFLGSSEQAFAAGHHYMRLDAKKPPSSVQIVKDSFGTRYFADVNGPGGFDDRHEAMHSSKGFRFYCINPGKYTPYGTSKKIATQASVGVKKVLRAGFGVNSAEEMGFKGYSSEAEYATQLAVWVACGATTHITWHNDAHGKKVHEIYNWIQKHKNDKKYNTSGKTTLKIKATNVNKEKGTATLTPIVSENGSPISVDVTLEAANLTTADLKPIPKSIKSNKPINVKLKENGENSDDIPKASITATTPRFVLITPVYKSSSANTQNTVGIVGCKSGNAQDTWSFSKIFEPNTPPTPPEVKKIKAQFDLVKKDDEGNPVNEAKFDVYTADEGWSMDRLIGTITTDKNGVARSGIIDPGHYIAIEKSTGKNLDVDATPVEIDLTEENLTNNAKITKEVIDGEEIIVYHLTVQGPINNHKKPLLTSLLTNLEDNTKYSQPIHGPQILNEHLYFSHLVGTVSYNVHAWLVDKATGQPLVINGQKIEAHKTIGSPNNDSNDGGIEAVTDLQLRIPNASCLAGKDLVAFSEIARSDKPEHWTAVHEDLNDKNETVHFSNPNIHTNAVNKETLGKQLQPTDGETITDVVSYRELIPGKQYTLKGIIMDKDSGNAVMNDGKMVKFIHKFTPAASNGRTSVKVRFDAHHYRNHRLVVYESLYYNDYLLTDHRDLNDIGQSLDTTNPQLHTTLSDNTQKVLAPKKENTVEDIVRYTDLIPGVTYSVRGKLIDQVTGMPVVKQGVPVMATATFKPNLANGTITLTFVFDGTQYKGHNITAFESIYTNGRIVAAHEDLSDAAQTVAVDHTSGTVIPLPQPRPDTSHNSAQVIVNNNNNNNNNNNITNENSNNIIDDTGNTACRQTDSIADIESKCFDTNKVSSCSEGTVGKNCQKSSIGEDLSKQSETDELNRDKRVPIEESKSQMDIHTILPVMRKQVATNKAQPLQTQKEILPQTGIGEDRPLQGVGIAMFVTAMSSLVYDARRKQTVA
;
A
#
# COMPACT_ATOMS: atom_id res chain seq x y z
N MET A 1 31.25 16.66 25.25
CA MET A 1 32.01 17.21 26.39
C MET A 1 31.72 18.72 26.43
N LYS A 2 31.23 19.27 27.56
CA LYS A 2 30.74 20.67 27.75
C LYS A 2 29.51 21.05 26.87
N LEU A 3 28.29 21.15 27.42
CA LEU A 3 27.67 22.28 28.16
C LEU A 3 27.27 23.47 27.24
N SER A 4 26.06 24.09 27.33
CA SER A 4 24.85 23.78 28.14
C SER A 4 23.58 24.55 27.70
N LYS A 5 22.44 24.18 28.33
CA LYS A 5 21.00 24.52 28.12
C LYS A 5 20.58 25.95 28.58
N VAL A 6 19.26 26.22 28.53
CA VAL A 6 18.46 27.33 29.18
C VAL A 6 18.42 28.62 28.31
N ILE A 7 17.30 29.30 27.99
CA ILE A 7 16.10 29.73 28.75
C ILE A 7 14.76 29.45 28.01
N SER A 8 13.63 29.45 28.74
CA SER A 8 12.25 29.21 28.29
C SER A 8 11.41 30.48 28.03
N GLU A 9 10.29 30.27 27.33
CA GLU A 9 9.00 31.00 27.30
C GLU A 9 8.87 32.40 27.93
N ASN A 10 8.21 33.31 27.20
CA ASN A 10 7.36 34.34 27.81
C ASN A 10 6.19 34.75 26.90
N ASN A 11 4.99 34.86 27.48
CA ASN A 11 3.75 35.18 26.77
C ASN A 11 3.48 36.70 26.75
N VAL A 12 3.44 37.33 25.57
CA VAL A 12 2.88 38.69 25.41
C VAL A 12 2.08 38.82 24.11
N LYS A 13 0.83 39.27 24.22
CA LYS A 13 0.01 39.89 23.16
C LYS A 13 -0.53 41.24 23.69
N PRO A 14 -1.18 42.12 22.90
CA PRO A 14 -0.46 43.02 21.99
C PRO A 14 -0.96 44.48 22.04
N HIS A 15 -0.08 45.48 21.93
CA HIS A 15 -0.50 46.90 21.93
C HIS A 15 -0.03 47.75 20.74
N LYS A 16 -1.05 48.14 19.96
CA LYS A 16 -1.27 49.36 19.17
C LYS A 16 -0.04 50.21 18.73
N LYS A 17 0.11 50.29 17.41
CA LYS A 17 0.40 51.49 16.59
C LYS A 17 1.58 52.41 17.00
N ILE A 18 2.56 52.52 16.09
CA ILE A 18 3.00 53.81 15.51
C ILE A 18 3.60 53.53 14.12
N LYS A 19 3.57 54.52 13.22
CA LYS A 19 4.24 54.48 11.90
C LYS A 19 5.51 55.32 11.96
N LEU A 20 6.57 54.89 11.27
CA LEU A 20 7.53 55.80 10.67
C LEU A 20 8.05 55.23 9.35
N SER A 21 8.60 56.08 8.48
CA SER A 21 8.80 55.78 7.06
C SER A 21 10.19 56.17 6.55
N SER A 22 10.75 55.30 5.70
CA SER A 22 11.65 55.59 4.58
C SER A 22 12.94 56.41 4.81
N ALA A 23 14.07 55.77 4.54
CA ALA A 23 15.22 56.36 3.85
C ALA A 23 15.85 55.33 2.89
N ILE A 24 16.61 55.76 1.89
CA ILE A 24 17.17 54.93 0.80
C ILE A 24 18.68 55.22 0.70
N GLY A 25 19.54 54.21 0.52
CA GLY A 25 20.99 54.42 0.36
C GLY A 25 21.80 53.15 0.10
N LEU A 26 21.92 52.76 -1.17
CA LEU A 26 22.74 51.65 -1.70
C LEU A 26 24.19 51.59 -1.16
N ALA A 27 24.67 50.41 -0.77
CA ALA A 27 25.82 49.74 -1.43
C ALA A 27 26.12 48.32 -0.88
N LEU A 28 26.50 47.44 -1.81
CA LEU A 28 27.43 46.30 -1.65
C LEU A 28 27.28 45.32 -0.46
N SER A 29 26.64 44.18 -0.72
CA SER A 29 26.92 42.91 -0.02
C SER A 29 27.09 41.78 -1.05
N VAL A 30 28.29 41.21 -1.12
CA VAL A 30 28.58 39.95 -1.82
C VAL A 30 28.94 38.91 -0.74
N PHE A 31 28.63 37.64 -1.01
CA PHE A 31 28.77 36.45 -0.15
C PHE A 31 27.63 36.17 0.86
N LEU A 32 27.19 34.90 0.80
CA LEU A 32 26.48 34.09 1.80
C LEU A 32 25.07 34.54 2.25
N GLY A 33 24.05 33.73 1.91
CA GLY A 33 22.75 33.71 2.61
C GLY A 33 21.53 33.57 1.70
N SER A 34 20.76 32.51 1.91
CA SER A 34 19.40 32.20 1.40
C SER A 34 19.05 32.37 -0.09
N SER A 35 18.46 31.32 -0.67
CA SER A 35 17.81 31.33 -1.99
C SER A 35 16.42 31.99 -2.00
N GLU A 36 16.06 32.75 -0.95
CA GLU A 36 14.72 33.31 -0.73
C GLU A 36 14.58 34.77 -1.17
N GLN A 37 15.68 35.52 -1.32
CA GLN A 37 15.63 36.96 -1.64
C GLN A 37 15.31 37.29 -3.12
N ALA A 38 15.03 36.28 -3.95
CA ALA A 38 14.82 36.46 -5.40
C ALA A 38 13.36 36.68 -5.84
N PHE A 39 12.37 36.49 -4.97
CA PHE A 39 10.96 36.39 -5.35
C PHE A 39 10.04 37.35 -4.57
N ALA A 40 10.39 38.65 -4.57
CA ALA A 40 9.71 39.70 -3.81
C ALA A 40 8.93 40.74 -4.66
N ALA A 41 8.49 40.35 -5.87
CA ALA A 41 7.48 41.04 -6.66
C ALA A 41 6.84 40.03 -7.64
N GLY A 42 5.54 40.19 -7.93
CA GLY A 42 4.81 39.23 -8.78
C GLY A 42 5.35 39.12 -10.21
N HIS A 43 5.11 37.96 -10.81
CA HIS A 43 5.80 37.40 -12.00
C HIS A 43 7.24 36.91 -11.74
N HIS A 44 7.41 35.59 -11.74
CA HIS A 44 8.59 34.89 -11.21
C HIS A 44 9.62 34.49 -12.29
N TYR A 45 9.47 34.96 -13.52
CA TYR A 45 10.29 34.58 -14.66
C TYR A 45 11.46 35.56 -14.89
N MET A 46 12.61 35.05 -15.35
CA MET A 46 13.79 35.87 -15.60
C MET A 46 13.57 36.85 -16.77
N ARG A 47 13.90 38.13 -16.56
CA ARG A 47 14.03 39.13 -17.63
C ARG A 47 15.49 39.27 -18.08
N LEU A 48 15.70 39.49 -19.38
CA LEU A 48 16.99 39.71 -20.01
C LEU A 48 16.95 40.97 -20.89
N ASP A 49 17.90 41.88 -20.69
CA ASP A 49 18.13 43.03 -21.57
C ASP A 49 18.56 42.64 -23.01
N ALA A 50 18.89 41.38 -23.24
CA ALA A 50 19.17 40.84 -24.56
C ALA A 50 17.89 40.67 -25.40
N LYS A 51 17.98 40.96 -26.71
CA LYS A 51 16.89 40.75 -27.69
C LYS A 51 16.61 39.27 -28.02
N LYS A 52 17.43 38.34 -27.50
CA LYS A 52 17.34 36.90 -27.77
C LYS A 52 17.72 36.14 -26.48
N PRO A 53 17.13 34.94 -26.23
CA PRO A 53 17.57 34.09 -25.12
C PRO A 53 18.99 33.56 -25.35
N PRO A 54 19.70 33.10 -24.30
CA PRO A 54 21.07 32.60 -24.39
C PRO A 54 21.24 31.49 -25.44
N SER A 55 22.43 31.44 -26.06
CA SER A 55 22.84 30.33 -26.95
C SER A 55 23.18 29.06 -26.17
N SER A 56 23.54 29.18 -24.90
CA SER A 56 23.80 28.08 -23.97
C SER A 56 23.50 28.47 -22.54
N VAL A 57 23.14 27.48 -21.71
CA VAL A 57 22.86 27.61 -20.28
C VAL A 57 23.57 26.50 -19.51
N GLN A 58 23.91 26.75 -18.25
CA GLN A 58 24.26 25.68 -17.30
C GLN A 58 22.98 25.26 -16.59
N ILE A 59 22.67 23.96 -16.62
CA ILE A 59 21.54 23.37 -15.90
C ILE A 59 22.06 22.72 -14.61
N VAL A 60 21.36 23.05 -13.52
CA VAL A 60 21.50 22.51 -12.16
C VAL A 60 20.20 21.78 -11.85
N LYS A 61 20.31 20.61 -11.24
CA LYS A 61 19.18 19.77 -10.82
C LYS A 61 18.90 19.92 -9.32
N ASP A 62 17.82 19.30 -8.86
CA ASP A 62 17.44 19.19 -7.45
C ASP A 62 17.10 20.50 -6.72
N SER A 63 16.54 21.51 -7.40
CA SER A 63 16.04 22.74 -6.73
C SER A 63 15.10 22.46 -5.55
N PHE A 64 14.34 21.37 -5.65
CA PHE A 64 13.52 20.78 -4.59
C PHE A 64 13.91 19.31 -4.29
N GLY A 65 14.86 18.74 -5.03
CA GLY A 65 15.09 17.30 -5.16
C GLY A 65 14.11 16.61 -6.13
N THR A 66 14.32 15.30 -6.34
CA THR A 66 13.41 14.42 -7.09
C THR A 66 12.00 14.41 -6.49
N ARG A 67 10.96 14.37 -7.31
CA ARG A 67 9.56 14.24 -6.88
C ARG A 67 8.80 13.20 -7.68
N TYR A 68 7.78 12.65 -7.05
CA TYR A 68 6.87 11.62 -7.54
C TYR A 68 5.56 11.79 -6.77
N PHE A 69 4.54 12.31 -7.44
CA PHE A 69 3.21 12.65 -6.87
C PHE A 69 2.05 12.25 -7.80
N ALA A 70 2.37 11.61 -8.92
CA ALA A 70 1.46 11.05 -9.91
C ALA A 70 2.27 10.11 -10.81
N ASP A 71 1.67 8.98 -11.20
CA ASP A 71 2.22 8.05 -12.20
C ASP A 71 1.90 8.58 -13.60
N VAL A 72 2.85 8.50 -14.54
CA VAL A 72 2.71 9.14 -15.86
C VAL A 72 2.85 8.14 -17.00
N ASN A 73 1.71 7.72 -17.55
CA ASN A 73 1.66 6.68 -18.57
C ASN A 73 1.81 7.29 -19.97
N GLY A 74 2.83 6.85 -20.72
CA GLY A 74 3.06 7.24 -22.11
C GLY A 74 3.74 6.13 -22.92
N PRO A 75 3.85 6.29 -24.25
CA PRO A 75 4.35 5.22 -25.13
C PRO A 75 5.80 4.84 -24.78
N GLY A 76 5.96 3.65 -24.19
CA GLY A 76 7.26 3.11 -23.77
C GLY A 76 7.55 3.11 -22.26
N GLY A 77 6.58 3.45 -21.39
CA GLY A 77 6.68 3.21 -19.94
C GLY A 77 7.87 3.90 -19.27
N PHE A 78 7.89 5.23 -19.32
CA PHE A 78 9.03 6.03 -18.88
C PHE A 78 8.98 6.44 -17.40
N ASP A 79 10.16 6.75 -16.85
CA ASP A 79 10.35 7.32 -15.51
C ASP A 79 9.52 8.60 -15.33
N ASP A 80 8.59 8.57 -14.38
CA ASP A 80 7.65 9.63 -14.01
C ASP A 80 8.27 10.66 -13.04
N ARG A 81 9.42 10.32 -12.44
CA ARG A 81 10.11 11.16 -11.46
C ARG A 81 10.67 12.42 -12.10
N HIS A 82 10.16 13.57 -11.66
CA HIS A 82 10.68 14.87 -12.06
C HIS A 82 11.76 15.35 -11.07
N GLU A 83 12.97 15.62 -11.58
CA GLU A 83 13.96 16.43 -10.89
C GLU A 83 13.78 17.91 -11.26
N ALA A 84 13.57 18.76 -10.27
CA ALA A 84 13.46 20.21 -10.40
C ALA A 84 14.71 20.82 -11.07
N MET A 85 14.55 21.49 -12.23
CA MET A 85 15.66 22.02 -13.03
C MET A 85 15.70 23.55 -13.07
N HIS A 86 16.89 24.12 -12.89
CA HIS A 86 17.13 25.56 -13.03
C HIS A 86 18.54 25.85 -13.55
N SER A 87 18.87 27.13 -13.74
CA SER A 87 20.25 27.60 -13.88
C SER A 87 20.71 28.34 -12.64
N SER A 88 22.02 28.56 -12.51
CA SER A 88 22.64 29.40 -11.47
C SER A 88 22.15 30.86 -11.43
N LYS A 89 21.28 31.30 -12.36
CA LYS A 89 20.61 32.61 -12.38
C LYS A 89 19.09 32.52 -12.19
N GLY A 90 18.58 31.42 -11.65
CA GLY A 90 17.15 31.25 -11.32
C GLY A 90 16.21 30.95 -12.50
N PHE A 91 16.71 30.94 -13.73
CA PHE A 91 15.93 30.53 -14.91
C PHE A 91 15.55 29.04 -14.80
N ARG A 92 14.25 28.75 -14.66
CA ARG A 92 13.69 27.38 -14.52
C ARG A 92 13.52 26.68 -15.87
N PHE A 93 13.55 25.35 -15.84
CA PHE A 93 13.37 24.49 -17.01
C PHE A 93 12.46 23.30 -16.72
N TYR A 94 11.78 22.81 -17.75
CA TYR A 94 10.94 21.61 -17.73
C TYR A 94 11.34 20.66 -18.86
N CYS A 95 11.16 19.37 -18.65
CA CYS A 95 11.35 18.31 -19.63
C CYS A 95 10.28 18.35 -20.73
N ILE A 96 10.67 18.05 -21.98
CA ILE A 96 9.75 17.77 -23.10
C ILE A 96 10.00 16.39 -23.76
N ASN A 97 10.85 15.55 -23.17
CA ASN A 97 11.15 14.19 -23.60
C ASN A 97 11.34 13.29 -22.36
N PRO A 98 10.26 12.82 -21.71
CA PRO A 98 10.36 11.93 -20.56
C PRO A 98 11.01 10.59 -20.94
N GLY A 99 11.45 9.83 -19.95
CA GLY A 99 12.21 8.59 -20.16
C GLY A 99 13.68 8.80 -20.54
N LYS A 100 14.20 10.01 -20.33
CA LYS A 100 15.63 10.33 -20.48
C LYS A 100 16.12 11.11 -19.28
N TYR A 101 17.39 10.89 -18.91
CA TYR A 101 17.99 11.52 -17.74
C TYR A 101 17.98 13.05 -17.80
N THR A 102 17.78 13.67 -16.64
CA THR A 102 17.93 15.12 -16.43
C THR A 102 19.29 15.62 -16.93
N PRO A 103 19.36 16.62 -17.82
CA PRO A 103 20.64 17.17 -18.24
C PRO A 103 21.31 17.94 -17.10
N TYR A 104 22.58 17.63 -16.86
CA TYR A 104 23.45 18.38 -15.95
C TYR A 104 24.52 19.14 -16.74
N GLY A 105 24.87 20.35 -16.30
CA GLY A 105 25.88 21.18 -16.96
C GLY A 105 25.39 21.83 -18.26
N THR A 106 26.25 21.91 -19.28
CA THR A 106 26.04 22.83 -20.41
C THR A 106 25.04 22.28 -21.45
N SER A 107 23.90 22.95 -21.57
CA SER A 107 22.92 22.70 -22.64
C SER A 107 22.88 23.85 -23.64
N LYS A 108 22.85 23.52 -24.94
CA LYS A 108 22.83 24.49 -26.06
C LYS A 108 21.42 24.71 -26.58
N LYS A 109 21.08 25.94 -26.92
CA LYS A 109 19.77 26.30 -27.49
C LYS A 109 19.65 25.70 -28.90
N ILE A 110 18.53 25.04 -29.19
CA ILE A 110 18.23 24.51 -30.52
C ILE A 110 17.26 25.41 -31.31
N ALA A 111 17.12 25.17 -32.61
CA ALA A 111 16.19 25.90 -33.47
C ALA A 111 14.71 25.57 -33.15
N THR A 112 14.44 24.33 -32.72
CA THR A 112 13.12 23.82 -32.36
C THR A 112 12.42 24.74 -31.36
N GLN A 113 11.17 25.08 -31.67
CA GLN A 113 10.33 25.92 -30.81
C GLN A 113 9.42 25.04 -29.95
N ALA A 114 9.14 25.47 -28.72
CA ALA A 114 8.08 24.86 -27.92
C ALA A 114 6.71 24.93 -28.63
N SER A 115 5.86 23.92 -28.43
CA SER A 115 4.50 23.90 -28.99
C SER A 115 3.64 25.07 -28.46
N VAL A 116 2.53 25.37 -29.13
CA VAL A 116 1.57 26.38 -28.63
C VAL A 116 0.97 25.95 -27.28
N GLY A 117 0.75 24.64 -27.08
CA GLY A 117 0.33 24.08 -25.80
C GLY A 117 1.35 24.33 -24.68
N VAL A 118 2.62 23.96 -24.89
CA VAL A 118 3.69 24.19 -23.90
C VAL A 118 3.87 25.68 -23.60
N LYS A 119 3.77 26.55 -24.62
CA LYS A 119 3.79 28.01 -24.43
C LYS A 119 2.66 28.54 -23.56
N LYS A 120 1.46 27.96 -23.64
CA LYS A 120 0.32 28.30 -22.77
C LYS A 120 0.54 27.80 -21.35
N VAL A 121 0.91 26.52 -21.19
CA VAL A 121 1.18 25.90 -19.88
C VAL A 121 2.27 26.66 -19.12
N LEU A 122 3.41 26.96 -19.74
CA LEU A 122 4.52 27.67 -19.09
C LEU A 122 4.18 29.11 -18.67
N ARG A 123 3.08 29.70 -19.17
CA ARG A 123 2.61 31.03 -18.77
C ARG A 123 1.61 31.00 -17.63
N ALA A 124 0.79 29.95 -17.53
CA ALA A 124 -0.13 29.74 -16.42
C ALA A 124 0.53 29.06 -15.22
N GLY A 125 1.45 28.13 -15.44
CA GLY A 125 2.10 27.35 -14.40
C GLY A 125 3.18 28.06 -13.59
N PHE A 126 3.83 27.26 -12.76
CA PHE A 126 4.86 27.67 -11.82
C PHE A 126 6.11 28.20 -12.52
N GLY A 127 6.74 29.21 -11.94
CA GLY A 127 7.93 29.86 -12.49
C GLY A 127 7.65 31.04 -13.44
N VAL A 128 6.43 31.15 -13.99
CA VAL A 128 5.87 32.47 -14.39
C VAL A 128 5.02 33.02 -13.25
N ASN A 129 4.21 32.18 -12.61
CA ASN A 129 3.47 32.52 -11.41
C ASN A 129 4.06 31.76 -10.20
N SER A 130 3.87 32.25 -8.97
CA SER A 130 4.10 31.45 -7.76
C SER A 130 2.92 30.52 -7.46
N ALA A 131 3.07 29.60 -6.51
CA ALA A 131 1.95 28.78 -6.04
C ALA A 131 0.84 29.65 -5.41
N GLU A 132 1.23 30.67 -4.64
CA GLU A 132 0.34 31.68 -4.04
C GLU A 132 -0.42 32.50 -5.10
N GLU A 133 0.25 32.92 -6.18
CA GLU A 133 -0.40 33.63 -7.30
C GLU A 133 -1.40 32.76 -8.08
N MET A 134 -1.27 31.43 -7.97
CA MET A 134 -2.23 30.45 -8.48
C MET A 134 -3.29 30.03 -7.43
N GLY A 135 -3.19 30.52 -6.18
CA GLY A 135 -4.10 30.22 -5.06
C GLY A 135 -3.59 29.16 -4.06
N PHE A 136 -2.51 28.44 -4.40
CA PHE A 136 -1.99 27.28 -3.68
C PHE A 136 -0.85 27.64 -2.71
N LYS A 137 -1.12 28.58 -1.81
CA LYS A 137 -0.12 29.09 -0.86
C LYS A 137 0.60 27.97 -0.10
N GLY A 138 1.94 27.96 -0.19
CA GLY A 138 2.82 26.98 0.46
C GLY A 138 3.19 25.76 -0.40
N TYR A 139 2.45 25.46 -1.47
CA TYR A 139 2.60 24.23 -2.26
C TYR A 139 3.50 24.43 -3.50
N SER A 140 4.69 25.01 -3.28
CA SER A 140 5.62 25.37 -4.38
C SER A 140 6.26 24.18 -5.09
N SER A 141 6.49 23.05 -4.41
CA SER A 141 7.13 21.88 -5.03
C SER A 141 6.13 21.08 -5.89
N GLU A 142 4.90 21.05 -5.43
CA GLU A 142 3.71 20.49 -6.03
C GLU A 142 3.31 21.30 -7.27
N ALA A 143 3.43 22.63 -7.19
CA ALA A 143 3.20 23.52 -8.32
C ALA A 143 4.24 23.36 -9.44
N GLU A 144 5.53 23.16 -9.10
CA GLU A 144 6.56 22.85 -10.09
C GLU A 144 6.30 21.48 -10.74
N TYR A 145 5.98 20.44 -9.96
CA TYR A 145 5.64 19.10 -10.47
C TYR A 145 4.38 19.11 -11.36
N ALA A 146 3.29 19.74 -10.91
CA ALA A 146 2.06 19.92 -11.71
C ALA A 146 2.32 20.65 -13.04
N THR A 147 3.24 21.62 -13.05
CA THR A 147 3.67 22.31 -14.26
C THR A 147 4.44 21.38 -15.21
N GLN A 148 5.32 20.51 -14.69
CA GLN A 148 6.00 19.49 -15.49
C GLN A 148 5.01 18.53 -16.16
N LEU A 149 4.05 18.01 -15.41
CA LEU A 149 3.00 17.12 -15.93
C LEU A 149 2.19 17.81 -17.05
N ALA A 150 1.80 19.07 -16.82
CA ALA A 150 1.11 19.87 -17.81
C ALA A 150 1.96 20.12 -19.07
N VAL A 151 3.29 20.25 -18.94
CA VAL A 151 4.21 20.38 -20.10
C VAL A 151 4.27 19.07 -20.90
N TRP A 152 4.33 17.91 -20.26
CA TRP A 152 4.35 16.61 -20.94
C TRP A 152 3.06 16.33 -21.72
N VAL A 153 1.89 16.64 -21.14
CA VAL A 153 0.60 16.56 -21.85
C VAL A 153 0.57 17.57 -23.01
N ALA A 154 1.03 18.80 -22.79
CA ALA A 154 1.00 19.85 -23.81
C ALA A 154 2.07 19.72 -24.92
N CYS A 155 3.03 18.80 -24.78
CA CYS A 155 3.91 18.34 -25.86
C CYS A 155 3.51 16.98 -26.45
N GLY A 156 2.41 16.38 -26.00
CA GLY A 156 1.91 15.09 -26.51
C GLY A 156 2.75 13.88 -26.10
N ALA A 157 3.53 13.96 -25.02
CA ALA A 157 4.32 12.82 -24.53
C ALA A 157 3.47 11.82 -23.71
N THR A 158 2.32 12.27 -23.20
CA THR A 158 1.34 11.48 -22.44
C THR A 158 -0.05 12.09 -22.63
N THR A 159 -1.09 11.26 -22.50
CA THR A 159 -2.49 11.67 -22.32
C THR A 159 -3.09 11.15 -21.00
N HIS A 160 -2.31 10.41 -20.20
CA HIS A 160 -2.78 9.64 -19.05
C HIS A 160 -1.86 9.89 -17.85
N ILE A 161 -2.40 10.49 -16.80
CA ILE A 161 -1.74 10.73 -15.52
C ILE A 161 -2.62 10.14 -14.44
N THR A 162 -2.08 9.22 -13.63
CA THR A 162 -2.78 8.63 -12.48
C THR A 162 -2.30 9.35 -11.22
N TRP A 163 -3.21 10.08 -10.58
CA TRP A 163 -2.90 10.98 -9.47
C TRP A 163 -2.74 10.21 -8.16
N HIS A 164 -1.70 10.51 -7.37
CA HIS A 164 -1.54 9.84 -6.07
C HIS A 164 -2.62 10.32 -5.09
N ASN A 165 -3.17 9.39 -4.30
CA ASN A 165 -4.30 9.62 -3.39
C ASN A 165 -3.87 10.31 -2.06
N ASP A 166 -2.58 10.60 -1.87
CA ASP A 166 -2.04 11.32 -0.73
C ASP A 166 -2.28 12.85 -0.81
N ALA A 167 -1.89 13.58 0.23
CA ALA A 167 -2.11 15.02 0.34
C ALA A 167 -1.34 15.86 -0.71
N HIS A 168 -0.13 15.45 -1.09
CA HIS A 168 0.65 16.10 -2.13
C HIS A 168 0.15 15.70 -3.52
N GLY A 169 -0.13 14.42 -3.77
CA GLY A 169 -0.73 13.96 -5.03
C GLY A 169 -2.05 14.65 -5.38
N LYS A 170 -2.98 14.72 -4.41
CA LYS A 170 -4.22 15.50 -4.52
C LYS A 170 -3.96 16.97 -4.82
N LYS A 171 -3.00 17.59 -4.13
CA LYS A 171 -2.67 19.01 -4.35
C LYS A 171 -2.03 19.26 -5.71
N VAL A 172 -1.17 18.37 -6.19
CA VAL A 172 -0.63 18.39 -7.55
C VAL A 172 -1.75 18.29 -8.58
N HIS A 173 -2.71 17.38 -8.39
CA HIS A 173 -3.86 17.24 -9.29
C HIS A 173 -4.71 18.53 -9.32
N GLU A 174 -4.97 19.13 -8.17
CA GLU A 174 -5.68 20.41 -8.02
C GLU A 174 -4.95 21.57 -8.76
N ILE A 175 -3.63 21.68 -8.58
CA ILE A 175 -2.81 22.68 -9.27
C ILE A 175 -2.73 22.40 -10.79
N TYR A 176 -2.60 21.13 -11.19
CA TYR A 176 -2.59 20.74 -12.59
C TYR A 176 -3.92 21.09 -13.26
N ASN A 177 -5.05 20.76 -12.66
CA ASN A 177 -6.38 21.11 -13.18
C ASN A 177 -6.58 22.62 -13.25
N TRP A 178 -6.08 23.37 -12.26
CA TRP A 178 -6.03 24.82 -12.32
C TRP A 178 -5.19 25.32 -13.52
N ILE A 179 -4.01 24.74 -13.77
CA ILE A 179 -3.18 25.08 -14.94
C ILE A 179 -3.92 24.72 -16.23
N GLN A 180 -4.56 23.55 -16.32
CA GLN A 180 -5.29 23.12 -17.52
C GLN A 180 -6.50 24.00 -17.82
N LYS A 181 -7.21 24.48 -16.80
CA LYS A 181 -8.30 25.46 -16.91
C LYS A 181 -7.77 26.81 -17.39
N HIS A 182 -6.83 27.40 -16.67
CA HIS A 182 -6.41 28.79 -16.87
C HIS A 182 -5.40 28.99 -18.03
N LYS A 183 -4.72 27.95 -18.55
CA LYS A 183 -3.75 28.07 -19.68
C LYS A 183 -4.31 28.78 -20.93
N ASN A 184 -5.63 28.80 -21.10
CA ASN A 184 -6.30 29.42 -22.23
C ASN A 184 -6.78 30.86 -21.97
N ASP A 185 -6.74 31.34 -20.72
CA ASP A 185 -7.25 32.67 -20.33
C ASP A 185 -6.61 33.78 -21.16
N LYS A 186 -7.37 34.87 -21.36
CA LYS A 186 -6.89 36.13 -21.95
C LYS A 186 -5.64 36.70 -21.23
N LYS A 187 -5.42 36.35 -19.96
CA LYS A 187 -4.20 36.64 -19.19
C LYS A 187 -2.97 35.94 -19.79
N TYR A 188 -3.00 34.61 -19.90
CA TYR A 188 -1.84 33.77 -20.23
C TYR A 188 -1.71 33.43 -21.73
N ASN A 189 -2.77 33.60 -22.52
CA ASN A 189 -2.78 33.33 -23.97
C ASN A 189 -2.12 34.46 -24.81
N THR A 190 -1.71 35.57 -24.19
CA THR A 190 -0.98 36.66 -24.86
C THR A 190 0.52 36.38 -25.02
N SER A 191 1.23 37.20 -25.79
CA SER A 191 2.70 37.12 -25.96
C SER A 191 3.52 37.57 -24.74
N GLY A 192 2.87 37.93 -23.63
CA GLY A 192 3.53 38.54 -22.46
C GLY A 192 4.28 39.84 -22.77
N LYS A 193 3.83 40.55 -23.82
CA LYS A 193 4.39 41.84 -24.24
C LYS A 193 4.09 42.90 -23.19
N THR A 194 5.11 43.56 -22.66
CA THR A 194 4.93 44.72 -21.77
C THR A 194 4.13 45.82 -22.49
N THR A 195 3.04 46.26 -21.87
CA THR A 195 2.25 47.41 -22.30
C THR A 195 2.36 48.52 -21.26
N LEU A 196 2.15 49.76 -21.71
CA LEU A 196 2.11 50.96 -20.87
C LEU A 196 0.94 51.81 -21.37
N LYS A 197 0.12 52.33 -20.45
CA LYS A 197 -0.89 53.35 -20.70
C LYS A 197 -0.92 54.37 -19.57
N ILE A 198 -1.03 55.67 -19.88
CA ILE A 198 -1.24 56.73 -18.89
C ILE A 198 -2.74 56.87 -18.65
N LYS A 199 -3.22 56.37 -17.49
CA LYS A 199 -4.59 56.65 -17.04
C LYS A 199 -4.64 58.05 -16.43
N ALA A 200 -5.36 58.96 -17.07
CA ALA A 200 -5.69 60.27 -16.51
C ALA A 200 -7.01 60.22 -15.73
N THR A 201 -7.04 60.87 -14.56
CA THR A 201 -8.23 61.13 -13.74
C THR A 201 -8.16 62.55 -13.18
N ASN A 202 -9.26 63.06 -12.63
CA ASN A 202 -9.32 64.42 -12.03
C ASN A 202 -8.87 65.54 -12.99
N VAL A 203 -9.10 65.38 -14.29
CA VAL A 203 -8.67 66.33 -15.32
C VAL A 203 -9.57 67.56 -15.27
N ASN A 204 -9.03 68.70 -14.82
CA ASN A 204 -9.72 69.98 -14.84
C ASN A 204 -9.10 70.89 -15.93
N LYS A 205 -9.86 71.16 -16.99
CA LYS A 205 -9.40 71.93 -18.16
C LYS A 205 -9.10 73.40 -17.83
N GLU A 206 -9.87 74.02 -16.94
CA GLU A 206 -9.76 75.45 -16.59
C GLU A 206 -8.49 75.74 -15.78
N LYS A 207 -8.26 74.91 -14.74
CA LYS A 207 -7.17 75.00 -13.76
C LYS A 207 -5.87 74.36 -14.26
N GLY A 208 -5.91 73.67 -15.40
CA GLY A 208 -4.74 73.05 -16.02
C GLY A 208 -4.14 71.90 -15.20
N THR A 209 -4.96 71.14 -14.48
CA THR A 209 -4.53 70.06 -13.57
C THR A 209 -5.05 68.69 -13.96
N ALA A 210 -4.26 67.65 -13.68
CA ALA A 210 -4.68 66.25 -13.81
C ALA A 210 -3.93 65.34 -12.83
N THR A 211 -4.56 64.22 -12.45
CA THR A 211 -3.89 63.08 -11.82
C THR A 211 -3.57 62.05 -12.90
N LEU A 212 -2.29 61.74 -13.10
CA LEU A 212 -1.83 60.82 -14.14
C LEU A 212 -1.20 59.57 -13.51
N THR A 213 -1.57 58.39 -13.99
CA THR A 213 -1.03 57.11 -13.49
C THR A 213 -0.50 56.28 -14.67
N PRO A 214 0.82 56.12 -14.85
CA PRO A 214 1.35 55.19 -15.84
C PRO A 214 1.13 53.75 -15.35
N ILE A 215 0.15 53.09 -15.96
CA ILE A 215 -0.15 51.68 -15.74
C ILE A 215 0.72 50.89 -16.71
N VAL A 216 1.72 50.19 -16.19
CA VAL A 216 2.49 49.20 -16.94
C VAL A 216 1.91 47.83 -16.64
N SER A 217 1.66 47.02 -17.67
CA SER A 217 1.11 45.67 -17.51
C SER A 217 1.86 44.63 -18.33
N GLU A 218 1.96 43.41 -17.80
CA GLU A 218 2.43 42.20 -18.49
C GLU A 218 1.43 41.06 -18.24
N ASN A 219 1.20 40.20 -19.24
CA ASN A 219 0.12 39.22 -19.22
C ASN A 219 -1.26 39.82 -18.85
N GLY A 220 -1.47 41.13 -19.05
CA GLY A 220 -2.68 41.86 -18.61
C GLY A 220 -2.71 42.30 -17.13
N SER A 221 -1.80 41.80 -16.28
CA SER A 221 -1.68 42.22 -14.88
C SER A 221 -0.81 43.48 -14.73
N PRO A 222 -1.20 44.48 -13.92
CA PRO A 222 -0.35 45.63 -13.64
C PRO A 222 0.91 45.25 -12.85
N ILE A 223 2.08 45.72 -13.30
CA ILE A 223 3.39 45.43 -12.71
C ILE A 223 4.03 46.67 -12.09
N SER A 224 4.91 46.49 -11.10
CA SER A 224 5.69 47.56 -10.48
C SER A 224 7.10 47.61 -11.08
N VAL A 225 7.35 48.60 -11.93
CA VAL A 225 8.64 48.86 -12.61
C VAL A 225 8.94 50.35 -12.63
N ASP A 226 10.19 50.72 -12.93
CA ASP A 226 10.54 52.11 -13.17
C ASP A 226 10.05 52.56 -14.56
N VAL A 227 9.46 53.75 -14.59
CA VAL A 227 8.91 54.40 -15.77
C VAL A 227 9.58 55.76 -15.88
N THR A 228 10.39 55.93 -16.93
CA THR A 228 11.00 57.22 -17.28
C THR A 228 9.91 58.18 -17.74
N LEU A 229 9.97 59.43 -17.27
CA LEU A 229 9.01 60.48 -17.61
C LEU A 229 9.72 61.63 -18.32
N GLU A 230 9.21 61.99 -19.49
CA GLU A 230 9.63 63.17 -20.26
C GLU A 230 8.42 64.10 -20.42
N ALA A 231 8.49 65.31 -19.85
CA ALA A 231 7.34 66.21 -19.74
C ALA A 231 7.62 67.59 -20.31
N ALA A 232 6.77 68.05 -21.22
CA ALA A 232 6.75 69.39 -21.79
C ALA A 232 5.64 70.23 -21.13
N ASN A 233 5.98 71.46 -20.75
CA ASN A 233 5.05 72.46 -20.20
C ASN A 233 4.24 72.01 -18.95
N LEU A 234 4.77 71.08 -18.16
CA LEU A 234 4.19 70.58 -16.91
C LEU A 234 5.14 70.73 -15.71
N THR A 235 4.55 70.91 -14.53
CA THR A 235 5.14 70.76 -13.20
C THR A 235 4.29 69.80 -12.37
N THR A 236 4.78 69.39 -11.20
CA THR A 236 3.92 68.77 -10.18
C THR A 236 2.89 69.79 -9.65
N ALA A 237 1.85 69.31 -8.97
CA ALA A 237 0.85 70.19 -8.34
C ALA A 237 1.43 71.18 -7.31
N ASP A 238 2.59 70.88 -6.72
CA ASP A 238 3.38 71.77 -5.85
C ASP A 238 4.50 72.53 -6.60
N LEU A 239 4.31 72.75 -7.91
CA LEU A 239 5.12 73.57 -8.82
C LEU A 239 6.58 73.11 -9.02
N LYS A 240 6.95 71.91 -8.59
CA LYS A 240 8.30 71.35 -8.77
C LYS A 240 8.46 70.71 -10.16
N PRO A 241 9.71 70.50 -10.64
CA PRO A 241 9.96 69.72 -11.85
C PRO A 241 9.37 68.31 -11.75
N ILE A 242 8.82 67.80 -12.86
CA ILE A 242 8.40 66.41 -12.96
C ILE A 242 9.62 65.49 -12.73
N PRO A 243 9.53 64.47 -11.85
CA PRO A 243 10.63 63.55 -11.60
C PRO A 243 10.94 62.70 -12.85
N LYS A 244 12.22 62.55 -13.20
CA LYS A 244 12.67 61.80 -14.39
C LYS A 244 12.26 60.33 -14.42
N SER A 245 11.91 59.74 -13.29
CA SER A 245 11.40 58.37 -13.18
C SER A 245 10.46 58.24 -11.99
N ILE A 246 9.41 57.42 -12.13
CA ILE A 246 8.56 56.97 -11.02
C ILE A 246 8.30 55.46 -11.13
N LYS A 247 7.83 54.84 -10.03
CA LYS A 247 7.26 53.48 -10.11
C LYS A 247 5.90 53.53 -10.80
N SER A 248 5.64 52.59 -11.71
CA SER A 248 4.34 52.37 -12.32
C SER A 248 3.23 52.12 -11.29
N ASN A 249 1.98 52.37 -11.70
CA ASN A 249 0.79 52.29 -10.85
C ASN A 249 0.80 53.26 -9.64
N LYS A 250 1.71 54.23 -9.59
CA LYS A 250 1.66 55.38 -8.67
C LYS A 250 1.11 56.61 -9.41
N PRO A 251 0.12 57.32 -8.85
CA PRO A 251 -0.36 58.56 -9.42
C PRO A 251 0.64 59.70 -9.21
N ILE A 252 0.77 60.57 -10.20
CA ILE A 252 1.43 61.87 -10.10
C ILE A 252 0.40 62.96 -10.43
N ASN A 253 0.27 63.96 -9.55
CA ASN A 253 -0.57 65.13 -9.79
C ASN A 253 0.26 66.18 -10.54
N VAL A 254 -0.17 66.56 -11.74
CA VAL A 254 0.50 67.53 -12.60
C VAL A 254 -0.32 68.81 -12.74
N LYS A 255 0.37 69.93 -12.93
CA LYS A 255 -0.19 71.24 -13.30
C LYS A 255 0.52 71.73 -14.56
N LEU A 256 -0.18 72.46 -15.42
CA LEU A 256 0.42 73.25 -16.49
C LEU A 256 1.44 74.25 -15.92
N LYS A 257 2.55 74.47 -16.65
CA LYS A 257 3.41 75.63 -16.38
C LYS A 257 2.70 76.91 -16.81
N GLU A 258 2.61 77.85 -15.88
CA GLU A 258 2.29 79.24 -16.19
C GLU A 258 3.55 79.87 -16.80
N ASN A 259 3.60 79.92 -18.13
CA ASN A 259 4.56 80.74 -18.85
C ASN A 259 4.17 82.22 -18.68
N GLY A 260 5.16 83.11 -18.70
CA GLY A 260 4.93 84.56 -18.75
C GLY A 260 4.15 84.99 -19.99
N GLU A 261 3.62 86.20 -19.94
CA GLU A 261 2.70 86.77 -20.93
C GLU A 261 3.28 86.80 -22.36
N ASN A 262 2.38 86.82 -23.36
CA ASN A 262 2.63 86.91 -24.81
C ASN A 262 3.16 85.64 -25.50
N SER A 263 2.23 84.72 -25.80
CA SER A 263 2.33 83.79 -26.94
C SER A 263 0.93 83.29 -27.33
N ASP A 264 0.53 83.45 -28.60
CA ASP A 264 -0.74 82.92 -29.13
C ASP A 264 -0.70 81.40 -29.38
N ASP A 265 0.48 80.77 -29.30
CA ASP A 265 0.62 79.32 -29.35
C ASP A 265 0.03 78.70 -28.08
N ILE A 266 -1.16 78.08 -28.21
CA ILE A 266 -1.81 77.32 -27.14
C ILE A 266 -0.81 76.31 -26.57
N PRO A 267 -0.38 76.42 -25.29
CA PRO A 267 0.68 75.58 -24.74
C PRO A 267 0.19 74.13 -24.61
N LYS A 268 0.47 73.33 -25.63
CA LYS A 268 0.29 71.87 -25.63
C LYS A 268 1.24 71.28 -24.59
N ALA A 269 0.70 71.04 -23.41
CA ALA A 269 1.38 70.29 -22.37
C ALA A 269 1.30 68.80 -22.71
N SER A 270 2.40 68.08 -22.51
CA SER A 270 2.43 66.65 -22.71
C SER A 270 3.38 65.98 -21.74
N ILE A 271 3.10 64.71 -21.42
CA ILE A 271 4.00 63.84 -20.69
C ILE A 271 4.03 62.47 -21.35
N THR A 272 5.24 62.06 -21.70
CA THR A 272 5.53 60.78 -22.31
C THR A 272 6.13 59.88 -21.24
N ALA A 273 5.45 58.78 -20.96
CA ALA A 273 5.92 57.73 -20.09
C ALA A 273 6.61 56.65 -20.93
N THR A 274 7.80 56.19 -20.52
CA THR A 274 8.59 55.17 -21.24
C THR A 274 9.14 54.12 -20.27
N THR A 275 9.07 52.84 -20.65
CA THR A 275 9.68 51.73 -19.90
C THR A 275 10.21 50.64 -20.86
N PRO A 276 11.24 49.86 -20.53
CA PRO A 276 11.67 48.72 -21.35
C PRO A 276 10.53 47.73 -21.64
N ARG A 277 10.38 47.32 -22.90
CA ARG A 277 9.39 46.32 -23.34
C ARG A 277 10.02 44.95 -23.46
N PHE A 278 9.55 44.00 -22.67
CA PHE A 278 9.87 42.59 -22.79
C PHE A 278 8.79 41.84 -23.60
N VAL A 279 9.15 40.66 -24.10
CA VAL A 279 8.22 39.64 -24.65
C VAL A 279 8.65 38.27 -24.17
N LEU A 280 7.70 37.36 -23.94
CA LEU A 280 7.98 36.02 -23.46
C LEU A 280 8.42 35.09 -24.60
N ILE A 281 9.65 34.58 -24.50
CA ILE A 281 10.23 33.60 -25.42
C ILE A 281 10.41 32.28 -24.67
N THR A 282 10.05 31.16 -25.33
CA THR A 282 10.19 29.80 -24.78
C THR A 282 11.29 29.01 -25.52
N PRO A 283 12.58 29.27 -25.23
CA PRO A 283 13.68 28.52 -25.85
C PRO A 283 13.68 27.05 -25.40
N VAL A 284 14.00 26.16 -26.35
CA VAL A 284 14.34 24.76 -26.07
C VAL A 284 15.86 24.61 -26.09
N TYR A 285 16.39 23.85 -25.14
CA TYR A 285 17.80 23.50 -25.00
C TYR A 285 18.00 21.99 -25.10
N LYS A 286 19.15 21.60 -25.63
CA LYS A 286 19.62 20.22 -25.76
C LYS A 286 21.02 20.09 -25.14
N SER A 287 21.21 19.10 -24.29
CA SER A 287 22.52 18.68 -23.79
C SER A 287 23.29 17.91 -24.88
N SER A 288 24.62 17.85 -24.77
CA SER A 288 25.46 17.05 -25.67
C SER A 288 25.26 15.53 -25.52
N SER A 289 24.67 15.06 -24.41
CA SER A 289 24.41 13.62 -24.22
C SER A 289 23.12 13.17 -24.91
N ALA A 290 23.24 12.16 -25.80
CA ALA A 290 22.11 11.61 -26.55
C ALA A 290 21.01 10.98 -25.66
N ASN A 291 21.37 10.55 -24.45
CA ASN A 291 20.45 9.92 -23.49
C ASN A 291 19.93 10.88 -22.41
N THR A 292 19.94 12.20 -22.68
CA THR A 292 19.33 13.21 -21.79
C THR A 292 18.12 13.86 -22.43
N GLN A 293 17.17 14.29 -21.60
CA GLN A 293 15.95 14.99 -22.03
C GLN A 293 16.28 16.38 -22.61
N ASN A 294 15.59 16.78 -23.69
CA ASN A 294 15.57 18.20 -24.06
C ASN A 294 14.74 18.96 -23.03
N THR A 295 15.11 20.22 -22.79
CA THR A 295 14.43 21.06 -21.80
C THR A 295 13.90 22.35 -22.41
N VAL A 296 12.77 22.83 -21.90
CA VAL A 296 12.14 24.09 -22.26
C VAL A 296 12.15 25.02 -21.06
N GLY A 297 12.47 26.30 -21.26
CA GLY A 297 12.27 27.35 -20.26
C GLY A 297 11.44 28.48 -20.83
N ILE A 298 11.02 29.42 -19.98
CA ILE A 298 10.34 30.66 -20.39
C ILE A 298 11.06 31.90 -19.82
N VAL A 299 11.35 32.87 -20.69
CA VAL A 299 12.21 34.03 -20.37
C VAL A 299 11.74 35.29 -21.10
N GLY A 300 11.74 36.43 -20.40
CA GLY A 300 11.41 37.73 -20.99
C GLY A 300 12.61 38.33 -21.69
N CYS A 301 12.56 38.50 -23.00
CA CYS A 301 13.63 39.15 -23.77
C CYS A 301 13.23 40.57 -24.18
N LYS A 302 14.17 41.53 -24.10
CA LYS A 302 13.92 42.95 -24.42
C LYS A 302 13.67 43.15 -25.92
N SER A 303 12.49 43.66 -26.25
CA SER A 303 12.01 43.87 -27.63
C SER A 303 12.01 45.33 -28.08
N GLY A 304 12.28 46.27 -27.17
CA GLY A 304 12.28 47.72 -27.41
C GLY A 304 11.86 48.45 -26.13
N ASN A 305 11.18 49.58 -26.28
CA ASN A 305 10.52 50.30 -25.18
C ASN A 305 9.00 50.32 -25.40
N ALA A 306 8.24 50.24 -24.32
CA ALA A 306 6.81 50.56 -24.27
C ALA A 306 6.69 52.03 -23.86
N GLN A 307 5.82 52.76 -24.55
CA GLN A 307 5.73 54.21 -24.49
C GLN A 307 4.28 54.60 -24.67
N ASP A 308 3.82 55.61 -23.92
CA ASP A 308 2.52 56.24 -24.10
C ASP A 308 2.62 57.73 -23.75
N THR A 309 1.82 58.57 -24.41
CA THR A 309 1.91 60.03 -24.30
C THR A 309 0.54 60.62 -24.01
N TRP A 310 0.40 61.23 -22.84
CA TRP A 310 -0.78 62.02 -22.50
C TRP A 310 -0.53 63.48 -22.84
N SER A 311 -1.46 64.08 -23.56
CA SER A 311 -1.40 65.48 -24.00
C SER A 311 -2.63 66.26 -23.53
N PHE A 312 -2.43 67.54 -23.26
CA PHE A 312 -3.43 68.46 -22.73
C PHE A 312 -3.36 69.80 -23.46
N SER A 313 -4.50 70.46 -23.57
CA SER A 313 -4.60 71.83 -24.07
C SER A 313 -5.73 72.53 -23.34
N LYS A 314 -5.50 73.78 -22.92
CA LYS A 314 -6.55 74.61 -22.32
C LYS A 314 -7.50 75.07 -23.42
N ILE A 315 -8.81 74.92 -23.19
CA ILE A 315 -9.86 75.28 -24.15
C ILE A 315 -10.58 76.52 -23.61
N PHE A 316 -10.84 77.47 -24.50
CA PHE A 316 -11.92 78.46 -24.35
C PHE A 316 -12.99 78.13 -25.40
N GLU A 317 -14.26 78.14 -25.01
CA GLU A 317 -15.40 77.77 -25.87
C GLU A 317 -16.27 79.00 -26.18
N PRO A 318 -16.72 79.15 -27.43
CA PRO A 318 -17.96 79.82 -27.77
C PRO A 318 -19.02 78.83 -28.31
N ASN A 319 -20.29 79.21 -28.20
CA ASN A 319 -21.48 78.45 -28.65
C ASN A 319 -21.52 78.26 -30.19
N THR A 320 -22.36 77.43 -30.82
CA THR A 320 -23.71 76.90 -30.49
C THR A 320 -23.96 75.52 -31.18
N PRO A 321 -25.02 74.75 -30.83
CA PRO A 321 -25.24 73.38 -31.34
C PRO A 321 -26.15 73.28 -32.59
N PRO A 322 -26.04 72.19 -33.38
CA PRO A 322 -27.04 71.76 -34.36
C PRO A 322 -28.00 70.68 -33.79
N THR A 323 -29.26 70.69 -34.24
CA THR A 323 -30.33 69.79 -33.75
C THR A 323 -30.38 68.46 -34.51
N PRO A 324 -30.37 67.29 -33.83
CA PRO A 324 -30.74 65.99 -34.43
C PRO A 324 -32.27 65.80 -34.50
N PRO A 325 -32.80 64.97 -35.42
CA PRO A 325 -34.23 64.69 -35.50
C PRO A 325 -34.73 63.75 -34.38
N GLU A 326 -36.01 63.86 -34.02
CA GLU A 326 -36.66 62.93 -33.11
C GLU A 326 -36.79 61.53 -33.72
N VAL A 327 -36.15 60.55 -33.09
CA VAL A 327 -36.45 59.12 -33.24
C VAL A 327 -37.05 58.65 -31.91
N LYS A 328 -38.09 57.81 -31.96
CA LYS A 328 -38.79 57.34 -30.76
C LYS A 328 -37.83 56.62 -29.80
N LYS A 329 -37.84 57.00 -28.52
CA LYS A 329 -37.11 56.30 -27.45
C LYS A 329 -37.77 54.94 -27.12
N ILE A 330 -37.62 53.95 -27.99
CA ILE A 330 -37.91 52.56 -27.65
C ILE A 330 -36.78 51.98 -26.78
N LYS A 331 -37.12 51.11 -25.84
CA LYS A 331 -36.18 50.39 -24.97
C LYS A 331 -36.50 48.90 -24.96
N ALA A 332 -35.52 48.09 -24.58
CA ALA A 332 -35.63 46.64 -24.53
C ALA A 332 -35.21 46.06 -23.18
N GLN A 333 -35.79 44.92 -22.84
CA GLN A 333 -35.41 44.02 -21.75
C GLN A 333 -35.51 42.59 -22.28
N PHE A 334 -34.70 41.67 -21.76
CA PHE A 334 -34.84 40.25 -22.05
C PHE A 334 -34.81 39.37 -20.80
N ASP A 335 -35.52 38.25 -20.89
CA ASP A 335 -35.48 37.14 -19.94
C ASP A 335 -34.75 35.96 -20.59
N LEU A 336 -33.59 35.59 -20.07
CA LEU A 336 -32.86 34.37 -20.44
C LEU A 336 -33.31 33.22 -19.53
N VAL A 337 -33.95 32.22 -20.11
CA VAL A 337 -34.47 31.03 -19.40
C VAL A 337 -33.43 29.91 -19.45
N LYS A 338 -33.16 29.28 -18.30
CA LYS A 338 -32.08 28.31 -18.11
C LYS A 338 -32.55 27.01 -17.46
N LYS A 339 -32.13 25.89 -18.05
CA LYS A 339 -32.43 24.54 -17.56
C LYS A 339 -31.20 23.62 -17.49
N ASP A 340 -31.35 22.54 -16.72
CA ASP A 340 -30.46 21.38 -16.71
C ASP A 340 -30.94 20.30 -17.71
N ASP A 341 -30.17 19.21 -17.84
CA ASP A 341 -30.45 18.06 -18.70
C ASP A 341 -31.60 17.17 -18.21
N GLU A 342 -32.15 17.42 -17.03
CA GLU A 342 -33.40 16.81 -16.54
C GLU A 342 -34.63 17.72 -16.76
N GLY A 343 -34.42 18.95 -17.24
CA GLY A 343 -35.45 19.94 -17.55
C GLY A 343 -35.83 20.88 -16.38
N ASN A 344 -35.14 20.78 -15.24
CA ASN A 344 -35.36 21.62 -14.06
C ASN A 344 -34.80 23.04 -14.26
N PRO A 345 -35.33 24.05 -13.55
CA PRO A 345 -34.77 25.41 -13.56
C PRO A 345 -33.42 25.50 -12.84
N VAL A 346 -32.43 26.15 -13.46
CA VAL A 346 -31.10 26.36 -12.86
C VAL A 346 -31.05 27.70 -12.12
N ASN A 347 -30.98 27.67 -10.79
CA ASN A 347 -30.77 28.85 -9.94
C ASN A 347 -29.30 29.33 -9.96
N GLU A 348 -29.08 30.63 -9.81
CA GLU A 348 -27.78 31.29 -9.64
C GLU A 348 -26.75 31.13 -10.77
N ALA A 349 -27.15 30.64 -11.94
CA ALA A 349 -26.32 30.66 -13.15
C ALA A 349 -26.11 32.12 -13.62
N LYS A 350 -24.90 32.44 -14.10
CA LYS A 350 -24.45 33.81 -14.37
C LYS A 350 -24.00 33.97 -15.80
N PHE A 351 -24.55 34.98 -16.47
CA PHE A 351 -24.26 35.31 -17.86
C PHE A 351 -23.69 36.72 -17.94
N ASP A 352 -22.49 36.85 -18.48
CA ASP A 352 -22.00 38.17 -18.89
C ASP A 352 -22.67 38.55 -20.21
N VAL A 353 -23.27 39.73 -20.24
CA VAL A 353 -23.95 40.29 -21.41
C VAL A 353 -23.07 41.37 -22.04
N TYR A 354 -22.78 41.24 -23.32
CA TYR A 354 -21.96 42.15 -24.11
C TYR A 354 -22.79 42.77 -25.24
N THR A 355 -22.46 44.00 -25.66
CA THR A 355 -22.86 44.49 -26.99
C THR A 355 -22.17 43.66 -28.07
N ALA A 356 -22.84 43.53 -29.21
CA ALA A 356 -22.28 42.97 -30.42
C ALA A 356 -22.59 43.87 -31.63
N ASP A 357 -21.88 43.63 -32.73
CA ASP A 357 -22.27 44.10 -34.06
C ASP A 357 -23.19 43.08 -34.76
N GLU A 358 -23.65 43.43 -35.97
CA GLU A 358 -24.45 42.56 -36.85
C GLU A 358 -23.75 41.23 -37.22
N GLY A 359 -22.44 41.11 -36.98
CA GLY A 359 -21.66 39.89 -37.16
C GLY A 359 -21.49 39.06 -35.88
N TRP A 360 -22.22 39.38 -34.82
CA TRP A 360 -22.11 38.79 -33.48
C TRP A 360 -20.69 38.83 -32.90
N SER A 361 -19.92 39.89 -33.20
CA SER A 361 -18.61 40.12 -32.57
C SER A 361 -18.76 40.84 -31.22
N MET A 362 -18.40 40.14 -30.14
CA MET A 362 -18.45 40.63 -28.75
C MET A 362 -17.54 41.85 -28.51
N ASP A 363 -18.14 43.01 -28.23
CA ASP A 363 -17.44 44.29 -27.97
C ASP A 363 -17.39 44.65 -26.47
N ARG A 364 -18.46 45.27 -25.95
CA ARG A 364 -18.45 45.94 -24.64
C ARG A 364 -19.36 45.23 -23.65
N LEU A 365 -18.78 44.77 -22.53
CA LEU A 365 -19.53 44.24 -21.39
C LEU A 365 -20.53 45.30 -20.87
N ILE A 366 -21.81 44.94 -20.86
CA ILE A 366 -22.91 45.70 -20.23
C ILE A 366 -22.98 45.37 -18.73
N GLY A 367 -22.87 44.09 -18.38
CA GLY A 367 -22.91 43.61 -17.01
C GLY A 367 -23.11 42.10 -16.95
N THR A 368 -23.32 41.57 -15.74
CA THR A 368 -23.59 40.15 -15.50
C THR A 368 -25.01 39.98 -14.95
N ILE A 369 -25.84 39.22 -15.64
CA ILE A 369 -27.18 38.81 -15.16
C ILE A 369 -27.08 37.46 -14.43
N THR A 370 -28.01 37.17 -13.52
CA THR A 370 -28.03 35.94 -12.71
C THR A 370 -29.44 35.34 -12.73
N THR A 371 -29.56 34.02 -12.87
CA THR A 371 -30.86 33.33 -12.86
C THR A 371 -31.44 33.24 -11.46
N ASP A 372 -32.76 33.37 -11.36
CA ASP A 372 -33.51 33.14 -10.13
C ASP A 372 -33.85 31.64 -9.91
N LYS A 373 -34.57 31.36 -8.83
CA LYS A 373 -35.04 30.00 -8.47
C LYS A 373 -35.97 29.35 -9.52
N ASN A 374 -36.48 30.11 -10.48
CA ASN A 374 -37.31 29.64 -11.58
C ASN A 374 -36.50 29.48 -12.89
N GLY A 375 -35.17 29.68 -12.82
CA GLY A 375 -34.25 29.54 -13.94
C GLY A 375 -34.20 30.77 -14.84
N VAL A 376 -34.71 31.94 -14.42
CA VAL A 376 -34.84 33.12 -15.29
C VAL A 376 -33.85 34.20 -14.88
N ALA A 377 -32.98 34.61 -15.82
CA ALA A 377 -32.10 35.76 -15.67
C ALA A 377 -32.62 36.94 -16.49
N ARG A 378 -33.08 38.00 -15.80
CA ARG A 378 -33.62 39.22 -16.41
C ARG A 378 -32.53 40.27 -16.64
N SER A 379 -32.53 40.91 -17.81
CA SER A 379 -31.65 42.05 -18.10
C SER A 379 -32.10 43.34 -17.40
N GLY A 380 -31.19 44.31 -17.28
CA GLY A 380 -31.61 45.70 -17.12
C GLY A 380 -32.36 46.20 -18.36
N ILE A 381 -33.03 47.34 -18.25
CA ILE A 381 -33.61 48.03 -19.42
C ILE A 381 -32.45 48.67 -20.20
N ILE A 382 -32.31 48.28 -21.47
CA ILE A 382 -31.20 48.59 -22.35
C ILE A 382 -31.70 49.17 -23.69
N ASP A 383 -30.77 49.70 -24.48
CA ASP A 383 -31.05 50.19 -25.83
C ASP A 383 -31.30 49.03 -26.81
N PRO A 384 -32.03 49.27 -27.93
CA PRO A 384 -32.11 48.32 -29.03
C PRO A 384 -30.74 48.03 -29.67
N GLY A 385 -30.55 46.81 -30.17
CA GLY A 385 -29.32 46.37 -30.87
C GLY A 385 -29.00 44.89 -30.66
N HIS A 386 -27.82 44.47 -31.13
CA HIS A 386 -27.34 43.10 -30.96
C HIS A 386 -26.57 42.93 -29.64
N TYR A 387 -26.90 41.86 -28.91
CA TYR A 387 -26.28 41.50 -27.64
C TYR A 387 -25.91 40.02 -27.59
N ILE A 388 -24.86 39.69 -26.82
CA ILE A 388 -24.44 38.30 -26.61
C ILE A 388 -24.35 38.03 -25.11
N ALA A 389 -25.04 36.99 -24.65
CA ALA A 389 -24.89 36.46 -23.31
C ALA A 389 -23.97 35.22 -23.33
N ILE A 390 -22.95 35.18 -22.46
CA ILE A 390 -22.03 34.05 -22.33
C ILE A 390 -22.03 33.58 -20.88
N GLU A 391 -22.33 32.30 -20.65
CA GLU A 391 -22.30 31.72 -19.30
C GLU A 391 -20.89 31.80 -18.68
N LYS A 392 -20.84 32.12 -17.39
CA LYS A 392 -19.61 32.20 -16.56
C LYS A 392 -19.61 31.22 -15.40
N SER A 393 -20.78 30.90 -14.87
CA SER A 393 -20.98 29.89 -13.84
C SER A 393 -22.42 29.38 -13.88
N THR A 394 -22.62 28.15 -13.45
CA THR A 394 -23.92 27.49 -13.31
C THR A 394 -24.37 27.47 -11.86
N GLY A 395 -25.52 26.83 -11.59
CA GLY A 395 -25.79 26.23 -10.29
C GLY A 395 -24.84 25.04 -9.98
N LYS A 396 -25.02 24.45 -8.80
CA LYS A 396 -24.24 23.32 -8.26
C LYS A 396 -24.38 22.06 -9.11
N ASN A 397 -23.35 21.21 -9.09
CA ASN A 397 -23.27 19.92 -9.83
C ASN A 397 -23.46 19.99 -11.37
N LEU A 398 -23.45 21.17 -11.98
CA LEU A 398 -23.64 21.37 -13.42
C LEU A 398 -22.33 21.75 -14.12
N ASP A 399 -22.22 21.40 -15.41
CA ASP A 399 -21.13 21.82 -16.29
C ASP A 399 -21.49 23.12 -17.04
N VAL A 400 -20.57 24.08 -17.03
CA VAL A 400 -20.74 25.41 -17.64
C VAL A 400 -20.70 25.33 -19.16
N ASP A 401 -21.77 25.77 -19.82
CA ASP A 401 -21.82 25.87 -21.28
C ASP A 401 -21.57 27.32 -21.71
N ALA A 402 -20.33 27.60 -22.11
CA ALA A 402 -19.90 28.90 -22.59
C ALA A 402 -20.28 29.18 -24.07
N THR A 403 -21.17 28.40 -24.67
CA THR A 403 -21.74 28.68 -26.00
C THR A 403 -22.44 30.04 -26.00
N PRO A 404 -22.10 30.96 -26.93
CA PRO A 404 -22.75 32.26 -27.01
C PRO A 404 -24.26 32.15 -27.26
N VAL A 405 -25.05 32.86 -26.46
CA VAL A 405 -26.48 33.09 -26.74
C VAL A 405 -26.59 34.41 -27.48
N GLU A 406 -26.99 34.35 -28.75
CA GLU A 406 -27.29 35.51 -29.58
C GLU A 406 -28.64 36.11 -29.15
N ILE A 407 -28.66 37.42 -28.90
CA ILE A 407 -29.83 38.15 -28.39
C ILE A 407 -30.06 39.37 -29.28
N ASP A 408 -31.01 39.23 -30.19
CA ASP A 408 -31.41 40.28 -31.13
C ASP A 408 -32.47 41.18 -30.50
N LEU A 409 -32.10 42.42 -30.17
CA LEU A 409 -33.00 43.46 -29.70
C LEU A 409 -33.14 44.58 -30.74
N THR A 410 -33.03 44.28 -32.03
CA THR A 410 -33.37 45.23 -33.11
C THR A 410 -34.87 45.53 -33.13
N GLU A 411 -35.27 46.69 -33.67
CA GLU A 411 -36.69 47.06 -33.78
C GLU A 411 -37.50 46.05 -34.63
N GLU A 412 -36.87 45.45 -35.65
CA GLU A 412 -37.48 44.39 -36.48
C GLU A 412 -37.76 43.11 -35.68
N ASN A 413 -36.80 42.61 -34.89
CA ASN A 413 -37.05 41.40 -34.08
C ASN A 413 -38.02 41.68 -32.93
N LEU A 414 -37.86 42.82 -32.23
CA LEU A 414 -38.69 43.17 -31.08
C LEU A 414 -40.16 43.38 -31.45
N THR A 415 -40.46 44.02 -32.59
CA THR A 415 -41.86 44.25 -33.02
C THR A 415 -42.60 42.96 -33.41
N ASN A 416 -41.88 41.89 -33.75
CA ASN A 416 -42.45 40.59 -34.08
C ASN A 416 -42.50 39.61 -32.89
N ASN A 417 -41.46 39.60 -32.03
CA ASN A 417 -41.22 38.52 -31.06
C ASN A 417 -41.24 38.93 -29.58
N ALA A 418 -41.31 40.23 -29.25
CA ALA A 418 -41.28 40.71 -27.86
C ALA A 418 -42.65 41.20 -27.36
N LYS A 419 -42.90 41.07 -26.05
CA LYS A 419 -44.10 41.60 -25.38
C LYS A 419 -43.89 43.07 -25.01
N ILE A 420 -44.93 43.89 -25.03
CA ILE A 420 -44.81 45.33 -24.74
C ILE A 420 -45.32 45.65 -23.34
N THR A 421 -44.53 46.35 -22.54
CA THR A 421 -44.98 47.11 -21.36
C THR A 421 -44.82 48.62 -21.59
N LYS A 422 -45.47 49.40 -20.73
CA LYS A 422 -45.19 50.83 -20.58
C LYS A 422 -44.65 51.08 -19.19
N GLU A 423 -43.57 51.84 -19.09
CA GLU A 423 -42.89 52.14 -17.83
C GLU A 423 -42.52 53.62 -17.76
N VAL A 424 -42.54 54.20 -16.56
CA VAL A 424 -42.18 55.61 -16.35
C VAL A 424 -40.75 55.67 -15.83
N ILE A 425 -39.82 56.15 -16.65
CA ILE A 425 -38.41 56.32 -16.29
C ILE A 425 -38.08 57.81 -16.34
N ASP A 426 -37.47 58.33 -15.27
CA ASP A 426 -37.11 59.74 -15.08
C ASP A 426 -38.26 60.76 -15.31
N GLY A 427 -39.51 60.29 -15.30
CA GLY A 427 -40.73 61.09 -15.51
C GLY A 427 -41.35 60.97 -16.92
N GLU A 428 -40.70 60.28 -17.86
CA GLU A 428 -41.25 60.01 -19.19
C GLU A 428 -41.89 58.61 -19.27
N GLU A 429 -43.06 58.50 -19.89
CA GLU A 429 -43.72 57.23 -20.21
C GLU A 429 -43.09 56.61 -21.47
N ILE A 430 -42.28 55.57 -21.29
CA ILE A 430 -41.56 54.89 -22.39
C ILE A 430 -42.16 53.51 -22.70
N ILE A 431 -41.90 53.03 -23.92
CA ILE A 431 -42.29 51.70 -24.39
C ILE A 431 -41.10 50.76 -24.19
N VAL A 432 -41.32 49.69 -23.42
CA VAL A 432 -40.30 48.64 -23.17
C VAL A 432 -40.75 47.34 -23.82
N TYR A 433 -39.90 46.78 -24.68
CA TYR A 433 -40.09 45.47 -25.29
C TYR A 433 -39.40 44.38 -24.47
N HIS A 434 -40.09 43.28 -24.21
CA HIS A 434 -39.66 42.15 -23.38
C HIS A 434 -39.51 40.89 -24.24
N LEU A 435 -38.28 40.53 -24.59
CA LEU A 435 -37.96 39.31 -25.33
C LEU A 435 -37.68 38.15 -24.37
N THR A 436 -38.08 36.93 -24.70
CA THR A 436 -37.69 35.73 -23.95
C THR A 436 -36.76 34.88 -24.81
N VAL A 437 -35.54 34.66 -24.34
CA VAL A 437 -34.53 33.82 -25.02
C VAL A 437 -34.24 32.56 -24.21
N GLN A 438 -33.92 31.46 -24.88
CA GLN A 438 -33.44 30.25 -24.19
C GLN A 438 -31.91 30.32 -24.06
N GLY A 439 -31.39 30.08 -22.87
CA GLY A 439 -29.97 29.78 -22.69
C GLY A 439 -29.64 28.35 -23.13
N PRO A 440 -28.34 27.96 -23.08
CA PRO A 440 -27.94 26.57 -23.27
C PRO A 440 -28.58 25.66 -22.21
N ILE A 441 -28.47 24.34 -22.38
CA ILE A 441 -28.83 23.34 -21.36
C ILE A 441 -27.53 22.90 -20.69
N ASN A 442 -27.43 22.97 -19.35
CA ASN A 442 -26.27 22.40 -18.67
C ASN A 442 -26.52 20.91 -18.47
N ASN A 443 -25.57 20.07 -18.85
CA ASN A 443 -25.52 18.72 -18.30
C ASN A 443 -25.08 18.81 -16.84
N HIS A 444 -25.57 17.90 -16.01
CA HIS A 444 -24.88 17.60 -14.76
C HIS A 444 -23.50 17.00 -15.01
N LYS A 445 -22.59 17.20 -14.05
CA LYS A 445 -21.30 16.52 -13.99
C LYS A 445 -21.52 15.02 -13.83
N LYS A 446 -20.75 14.23 -14.56
CA LYS A 446 -20.74 12.76 -14.38
C LYS A 446 -20.28 12.39 -12.96
N PRO A 447 -20.84 11.34 -12.35
CA PRO A 447 -20.35 10.81 -11.08
C PRO A 447 -18.85 10.53 -11.15
N LEU A 448 -18.16 10.74 -10.02
CA LEU A 448 -16.77 10.37 -9.86
C LEU A 448 -16.65 9.37 -8.71
N LEU A 449 -16.07 8.21 -9.00
CA LEU A 449 -15.77 7.13 -8.06
C LEU A 449 -14.25 7.01 -7.88
N THR A 450 -13.81 6.88 -6.64
CA THR A 450 -12.48 6.41 -6.25
C THR A 450 -12.62 5.41 -5.11
N SER A 451 -11.79 4.36 -5.07
CA SER A 451 -11.91 3.25 -4.12
C SER A 451 -10.65 3.06 -3.26
N LEU A 452 -10.60 1.96 -2.50
CA LEU A 452 -9.46 1.48 -1.71
C LEU A 452 -9.73 0.06 -1.20
N LEU A 453 -9.26 -0.99 -1.88
CA LEU A 453 -9.35 -2.36 -1.37
C LEU A 453 -8.43 -2.64 -0.18
N THR A 454 -8.90 -3.29 0.87
CA THR A 454 -8.09 -3.66 2.07
C THR A 454 -8.47 -5.01 2.65
N ASN A 455 -7.58 -5.63 3.44
CA ASN A 455 -7.95 -6.75 4.30
C ASN A 455 -8.84 -6.26 5.46
N LEU A 456 -10.03 -6.85 5.65
CA LEU A 456 -10.97 -6.42 6.70
C LEU A 456 -10.41 -6.58 8.13
N GLU A 457 -9.45 -7.49 8.34
CA GLU A 457 -8.93 -7.80 9.68
C GLU A 457 -8.06 -6.67 10.28
N ASP A 458 -7.36 -5.91 9.44
CA ASP A 458 -6.38 -4.90 9.87
C ASP A 458 -6.24 -3.67 8.94
N ASN A 459 -7.03 -3.60 7.87
CA ASN A 459 -6.97 -2.58 6.82
C ASN A 459 -5.63 -2.52 6.04
N THR A 460 -4.82 -3.58 6.08
CA THR A 460 -3.57 -3.64 5.30
C THR A 460 -3.81 -4.08 3.85
N LYS A 461 -2.76 -4.01 3.03
CA LYS A 461 -2.70 -4.58 1.67
C LYS A 461 -2.24 -6.04 1.64
N TYR A 462 -2.24 -6.74 2.78
CA TYR A 462 -1.72 -8.10 2.90
C TYR A 462 -2.77 -9.05 3.48
N SER A 463 -2.79 -10.27 2.99
CA SER A 463 -3.68 -11.34 3.45
C SER A 463 -2.99 -12.69 3.42
N GLN A 464 -3.50 -13.67 4.18
CA GLN A 464 -2.99 -15.03 4.23
C GLN A 464 -3.88 -15.97 3.39
N PRO A 465 -3.32 -16.90 2.59
CA PRO A 465 -4.07 -17.88 1.82
C PRO A 465 -4.55 -19.04 2.71
N ILE A 466 -5.42 -18.75 3.68
CA ILE A 466 -5.98 -19.77 4.56
C ILE A 466 -6.96 -20.70 3.83
N HIS A 467 -6.99 -21.97 4.25
CA HIS A 467 -8.00 -22.97 3.90
C HIS A 467 -9.34 -22.65 4.60
N GLY A 468 -9.89 -21.48 4.31
CA GLY A 468 -11.02 -20.89 5.02
C GLY A 468 -11.41 -19.52 4.48
N PRO A 469 -12.49 -18.92 5.01
CA PRO A 469 -13.03 -17.68 4.50
C PRO A 469 -12.15 -16.48 4.85
N GLN A 470 -11.90 -15.65 3.85
CA GLN A 470 -11.21 -14.36 3.98
C GLN A 470 -12.15 -13.25 3.51
N ILE A 471 -12.08 -12.08 4.12
CA ILE A 471 -12.89 -10.93 3.73
C ILE A 471 -11.99 -9.74 3.43
N LEU A 472 -12.20 -9.13 2.28
CA LEU A 472 -11.61 -7.85 1.90
C LEU A 472 -12.69 -6.77 2.01
N ASN A 473 -12.34 -5.58 2.49
CA ASN A 473 -13.22 -4.42 2.57
C ASN A 473 -12.80 -3.42 1.49
N GLU A 474 -13.74 -3.14 0.60
CA GLU A 474 -13.66 -2.18 -0.47
C GLU A 474 -14.27 -0.85 0.04
N HIS A 475 -13.43 0.17 0.22
CA HIS A 475 -13.87 1.47 0.75
C HIS A 475 -14.13 2.44 -0.43
N LEU A 476 -15.39 2.78 -0.70
CA LEU A 476 -15.79 3.55 -1.88
C LEU A 476 -16.10 5.01 -1.52
N TYR A 477 -15.58 5.92 -2.34
CA TYR A 477 -15.77 7.38 -2.21
C TYR A 477 -16.37 7.92 -3.52
N PHE A 478 -17.51 8.62 -3.39
CA PHE A 478 -18.29 9.13 -4.50
C PHE A 478 -18.40 10.65 -4.44
N SER A 479 -18.43 11.30 -5.60
CA SER A 479 -18.73 12.73 -5.74
C SER A 479 -19.50 13.02 -7.03
N HIS A 480 -19.99 14.25 -7.18
CA HIS A 480 -20.90 14.69 -8.26
C HIS A 480 -22.28 13.98 -8.26
N LEU A 481 -22.71 13.42 -7.13
CA LEU A 481 -24.02 12.76 -7.04
C LEU A 481 -25.18 13.78 -7.06
N VAL A 482 -26.32 13.38 -7.65
CA VAL A 482 -27.59 14.12 -7.61
C VAL A 482 -28.32 13.80 -6.30
N GLY A 483 -29.02 14.77 -5.71
CA GLY A 483 -29.78 14.58 -4.47
C GLY A 483 -31.11 13.86 -4.68
N THR A 484 -31.74 13.40 -3.60
CA THR A 484 -33.08 12.77 -3.59
C THR A 484 -33.28 11.50 -4.45
N VAL A 485 -32.24 11.00 -5.10
CA VAL A 485 -32.23 9.74 -5.88
C VAL A 485 -31.43 8.63 -5.20
N SER A 486 -31.57 7.41 -5.70
CA SER A 486 -30.79 6.23 -5.28
C SER A 486 -29.72 5.87 -6.31
N TYR A 487 -28.65 5.26 -5.83
CA TYR A 487 -27.57 4.69 -6.63
C TYR A 487 -27.34 3.23 -6.24
N ASN A 488 -27.18 2.37 -7.23
CA ASN A 488 -26.71 1.00 -7.07
C ASN A 488 -25.18 1.00 -7.15
N VAL A 489 -24.54 0.28 -6.23
CA VAL A 489 -23.09 0.15 -6.12
C VAL A 489 -22.75 -1.34 -6.20
N HIS A 490 -21.72 -1.68 -6.97
CA HIS A 490 -21.22 -3.05 -7.18
C HIS A 490 -19.70 -3.03 -7.11
N ALA A 491 -19.10 -4.06 -6.52
CA ALA A 491 -17.66 -4.32 -6.60
C ALA A 491 -17.40 -5.81 -6.80
N TRP A 492 -16.32 -6.16 -7.48
CA TRP A 492 -15.86 -7.54 -7.66
C TRP A 492 -14.34 -7.63 -7.66
N LEU A 493 -13.82 -8.80 -7.25
CA LEU A 493 -12.38 -9.08 -7.29
C LEU A 493 -11.96 -9.61 -8.67
N VAL A 494 -10.72 -9.26 -9.06
CA VAL A 494 -10.06 -9.63 -10.31
C VAL A 494 -8.68 -10.20 -9.97
N ASP A 495 -8.28 -11.30 -10.62
CA ASP A 495 -6.94 -11.86 -10.51
C ASP A 495 -5.97 -11.03 -11.37
N LYS A 496 -5.01 -10.35 -10.71
CA LYS A 496 -4.14 -9.36 -11.35
C LYS A 496 -3.27 -9.92 -12.46
N ALA A 497 -2.91 -11.21 -12.39
CA ALA A 497 -2.06 -11.85 -13.40
C ALA A 497 -2.83 -12.20 -14.68
N THR A 498 -4.16 -12.19 -14.66
CA THR A 498 -5.02 -12.62 -15.78
C THR A 498 -6.00 -11.54 -16.27
N GLY A 499 -6.28 -10.53 -15.44
CA GLY A 499 -7.34 -9.54 -15.69
C GLY A 499 -8.75 -10.14 -15.67
N GLN A 500 -8.93 -11.38 -15.20
CA GLN A 500 -10.24 -12.05 -15.14
C GLN A 500 -10.88 -11.90 -13.76
N PRO A 501 -12.22 -11.76 -13.67
CA PRO A 501 -12.93 -11.80 -12.40
C PRO A 501 -12.61 -13.08 -11.61
N LEU A 502 -12.35 -12.94 -10.31
CA LEU A 502 -12.03 -14.05 -9.44
C LEU A 502 -13.26 -14.95 -9.25
N VAL A 503 -13.15 -16.18 -9.74
CA VAL A 503 -14.15 -17.23 -9.58
C VAL A 503 -13.63 -18.31 -8.64
N ILE A 504 -14.36 -18.60 -7.56
CA ILE A 504 -14.07 -19.67 -6.60
C ILE A 504 -15.34 -20.51 -6.45
N ASN A 505 -15.22 -21.84 -6.52
CA ASN A 505 -16.34 -22.78 -6.50
C ASN A 505 -17.44 -22.47 -7.54
N GLY A 506 -17.07 -21.90 -8.68
CA GLY A 506 -18.00 -21.48 -9.74
C GLY A 506 -18.74 -20.16 -9.50
N GLN A 507 -18.49 -19.48 -8.38
CA GLN A 507 -19.08 -18.17 -8.05
C GLN A 507 -18.04 -17.06 -8.19
N LYS A 508 -18.44 -15.92 -8.76
CA LYS A 508 -17.64 -14.68 -8.69
C LYS A 508 -17.56 -14.18 -7.26
N ILE A 509 -16.43 -13.56 -6.88
CA ILE A 509 -16.33 -12.85 -5.60
C ILE A 509 -16.73 -11.38 -5.80
N GLU A 510 -18.01 -11.09 -5.58
CA GLU A 510 -18.62 -9.79 -5.77
C GLU A 510 -19.60 -9.39 -4.66
N ALA A 511 -19.92 -8.10 -4.56
CA ALA A 511 -20.83 -7.53 -3.57
C ALA A 511 -21.61 -6.34 -4.15
N HIS A 512 -22.86 -6.17 -3.71
CA HIS A 512 -23.75 -5.09 -4.17
C HIS A 512 -24.43 -4.37 -3.00
N LYS A 513 -24.78 -3.09 -3.21
CA LYS A 513 -25.46 -2.24 -2.21
C LYS A 513 -26.17 -1.07 -2.89
N THR A 514 -27.42 -0.79 -2.54
CA THR A 514 -28.08 0.47 -2.94
C THR A 514 -27.86 1.52 -1.84
N ILE A 515 -27.48 2.74 -2.24
CA ILE A 515 -27.33 3.90 -1.36
C ILE A 515 -28.29 5.02 -1.79
N GLY A 516 -28.87 5.73 -0.83
CA GLY A 516 -29.64 6.96 -1.09
C GLY A 516 -28.73 8.18 -1.04
N SER A 517 -28.94 9.15 -1.93
CA SER A 517 -28.15 10.38 -1.98
C SER A 517 -28.69 11.44 -1.00
N PRO A 518 -27.85 12.05 -0.14
CA PRO A 518 -28.23 13.13 0.78
C PRO A 518 -28.95 14.32 0.11
N ASN A 519 -29.91 14.92 0.82
CA ASN A 519 -30.71 16.05 0.28
C ASN A 519 -30.03 17.43 0.42
N ASN A 520 -28.92 17.55 1.15
CA ASN A 520 -28.27 18.82 1.46
C ASN A 520 -26.88 18.90 0.80
N ASP A 521 -26.79 19.51 -0.39
CA ASP A 521 -25.51 19.78 -1.03
C ASP A 521 -24.88 21.10 -0.53
N SER A 522 -23.80 21.00 0.23
CA SER A 522 -22.99 22.15 0.64
C SER A 522 -21.81 22.45 -0.30
N ASN A 523 -21.45 21.54 -1.21
CA ASN A 523 -20.36 21.70 -2.17
C ASN A 523 -20.88 22.31 -3.50
N ASP A 524 -20.02 22.90 -4.32
CA ASP A 524 -20.35 23.25 -5.72
C ASP A 524 -20.03 22.09 -6.67
N GLY A 525 -19.28 21.09 -6.17
CA GLY A 525 -19.00 19.83 -6.82
C GLY A 525 -20.24 19.00 -7.15
N GLY A 526 -21.29 19.06 -6.33
CA GLY A 526 -22.30 18.00 -6.24
C GLY A 526 -22.08 17.13 -5.00
N ILE A 527 -23.02 16.23 -4.71
CA ILE A 527 -23.05 15.53 -3.43
C ILE A 527 -21.94 14.49 -3.33
N GLU A 528 -21.30 14.45 -2.16
CA GLU A 528 -20.32 13.46 -1.76
C GLU A 528 -20.96 12.36 -0.91
N ALA A 529 -20.54 11.12 -1.11
CA ALA A 529 -20.96 9.97 -0.31
C ALA A 529 -19.81 8.98 -0.13
N VAL A 530 -19.89 8.14 0.91
CA VAL A 530 -18.92 7.07 1.17
C VAL A 530 -19.65 5.78 1.51
N THR A 531 -19.11 4.62 1.11
CA THR A 531 -19.71 3.33 1.47
C THR A 531 -18.73 2.16 1.37
N ASP A 532 -18.85 1.23 2.31
CA ASP A 532 -18.09 -0.02 2.28
C ASP A 532 -18.83 -1.16 1.59
N LEU A 533 -18.09 -2.00 0.87
CA LEU A 533 -18.50 -3.33 0.41
C LEU A 533 -17.55 -4.40 0.95
N GLN A 534 -18.10 -5.56 1.34
CA GLN A 534 -17.32 -6.68 1.87
C GLN A 534 -17.27 -7.84 0.87
N LEU A 535 -16.11 -7.99 0.24
CA LEU A 535 -15.83 -9.02 -0.77
C LEU A 535 -15.38 -10.30 -0.05
N ARG A 536 -16.25 -11.31 -0.07
CA ARG A 536 -16.17 -12.51 0.78
C ARG A 536 -15.64 -13.70 -0.01
N ILE A 537 -14.35 -13.98 0.14
CA ILE A 537 -13.68 -15.16 -0.40
C ILE A 537 -14.04 -16.36 0.51
N PRO A 538 -14.68 -17.43 0.02
CA PRO A 538 -15.12 -18.54 0.88
C PRO A 538 -13.98 -19.49 1.26
N ASN A 539 -12.94 -19.59 0.43
CA ASN A 539 -11.71 -20.31 0.71
C ASN A 539 -10.54 -19.61 -0.01
N ALA A 540 -9.52 -19.17 0.74
CA ALA A 540 -8.42 -18.38 0.22
C ALA A 540 -7.16 -19.18 -0.18
N SER A 541 -7.12 -20.52 0.03
CA SER A 541 -5.87 -21.29 -0.16
C SER A 541 -5.32 -21.29 -1.60
N CYS A 542 -6.20 -21.18 -2.60
CA CYS A 542 -5.81 -21.06 -4.01
C CYS A 542 -5.21 -19.69 -4.42
N LEU A 543 -5.07 -18.77 -3.46
CA LEU A 543 -4.57 -17.40 -3.68
C LEU A 543 -3.11 -17.21 -3.24
N ALA A 544 -2.41 -18.27 -2.79
CA ALA A 544 -1.03 -18.15 -2.32
C ALA A 544 -0.10 -17.49 -3.36
N GLY A 545 0.55 -16.39 -2.98
CA GLY A 545 1.42 -15.59 -3.84
C GLY A 545 0.72 -14.70 -4.88
N LYS A 546 -0.62 -14.58 -4.85
CA LYS A 546 -1.39 -13.78 -5.82
C LYS A 546 -1.64 -12.35 -5.37
N ASP A 547 -1.67 -11.44 -6.34
CA ASP A 547 -2.31 -10.13 -6.21
C ASP A 547 -3.77 -10.22 -6.68
N LEU A 548 -4.70 -9.70 -5.88
CA LEU A 548 -6.09 -9.44 -6.28
C LEU A 548 -6.35 -7.95 -6.37
N VAL A 549 -7.16 -7.52 -7.34
CA VAL A 549 -7.58 -6.12 -7.53
C VAL A 549 -9.09 -6.03 -7.40
N ALA A 550 -9.62 -4.97 -6.76
CA ALA A 550 -11.05 -4.67 -6.82
C ALA A 550 -11.37 -3.79 -8.02
N PHE A 551 -12.41 -4.16 -8.76
CA PHE A 551 -13.08 -3.31 -9.73
C PHE A 551 -14.46 -2.93 -9.17
N SER A 552 -14.88 -1.69 -9.38
CA SER A 552 -16.03 -1.09 -8.70
C SER A 552 -16.85 -0.18 -9.62
N GLU A 553 -18.18 -0.21 -9.46
CA GLU A 553 -19.18 0.55 -10.23
C GLU A 553 -20.15 1.29 -9.30
N ILE A 554 -20.58 2.48 -9.72
CA ILE A 554 -21.78 3.15 -9.22
C ILE A 554 -22.67 3.60 -10.39
N ALA A 555 -23.95 3.23 -10.35
CA ALA A 555 -24.97 3.56 -11.34
C ALA A 555 -26.25 4.09 -10.70
N ARG A 556 -26.84 5.18 -11.21
CA ARG A 556 -28.09 5.75 -10.66
C ARG A 556 -29.28 4.84 -10.94
N SER A 557 -30.06 4.49 -9.91
CA SER A 557 -31.02 3.37 -9.95
C SER A 557 -32.19 3.57 -10.94
N ASP A 558 -32.51 4.81 -11.33
CA ASP A 558 -33.59 5.17 -12.25
C ASP A 558 -33.12 5.48 -13.68
N LYS A 559 -31.84 5.86 -13.86
CA LYS A 559 -31.24 6.27 -15.16
C LYS A 559 -29.79 5.76 -15.31
N PRO A 560 -29.51 4.46 -15.22
CA PRO A 560 -28.15 3.95 -15.15
C PRO A 560 -27.30 4.32 -16.38
N GLU A 561 -27.84 4.21 -17.60
CA GLU A 561 -27.10 4.48 -18.86
C GLU A 561 -26.55 5.91 -18.99
N HIS A 562 -27.19 6.89 -18.33
CA HIS A 562 -26.75 8.29 -18.33
C HIS A 562 -25.87 8.64 -17.12
N TRP A 563 -25.92 7.81 -16.07
CA TRP A 563 -25.41 8.12 -14.73
C TRP A 563 -24.62 6.98 -14.09
N THR A 564 -23.64 6.43 -14.83
CA THR A 564 -22.70 5.42 -14.34
C THR A 564 -21.27 5.93 -14.30
N ALA A 565 -20.51 5.51 -13.28
CA ALA A 565 -19.06 5.65 -13.19
C ALA A 565 -18.44 4.34 -12.70
N VAL A 566 -17.28 3.98 -13.26
CA VAL A 566 -16.55 2.74 -12.99
C VAL A 566 -15.10 3.03 -12.62
N HIS A 567 -14.50 2.14 -11.83
CA HIS A 567 -13.09 2.11 -11.47
C HIS A 567 -12.56 0.70 -11.76
N GLU A 568 -11.79 0.56 -12.85
CA GLU A 568 -11.35 -0.72 -13.42
C GLU A 568 -9.85 -0.71 -13.82
N ASP A 569 -8.98 -0.08 -13.01
CA ASP A 569 -7.53 -0.12 -13.27
C ASP A 569 -6.85 -1.32 -12.58
N LEU A 570 -6.52 -2.34 -13.38
CA LEU A 570 -5.78 -3.54 -12.97
C LEU A 570 -4.42 -3.23 -12.31
N ASN A 571 -3.90 -2.01 -12.46
CA ASN A 571 -2.60 -1.60 -11.94
C ASN A 571 -2.70 -0.73 -10.67
N ASP A 572 -3.90 -0.34 -10.23
CA ASP A 572 -4.01 0.55 -9.06
C ASP A 572 -3.52 -0.16 -7.79
N LYS A 573 -2.51 0.46 -7.18
CA LYS A 573 -1.85 0.02 -5.94
C LYS A 573 -2.75 0.23 -4.72
N ASN A 574 -3.75 1.11 -4.84
CA ASN A 574 -4.81 1.30 -3.87
C ASN A 574 -5.82 0.14 -3.94
N GLU A 575 -6.07 -0.44 -5.11
CA GLU A 575 -7.05 -1.52 -5.26
C GLU A 575 -6.44 -2.92 -5.19
N THR A 576 -5.11 -3.01 -5.13
CA THR A 576 -4.38 -4.29 -5.00
C THR A 576 -4.26 -4.74 -3.54
N VAL A 577 -4.65 -5.99 -3.25
CA VAL A 577 -4.28 -6.73 -2.04
C VAL A 577 -3.44 -7.96 -2.40
N HIS A 578 -2.29 -8.11 -1.75
CA HIS A 578 -1.38 -9.24 -1.92
C HIS A 578 -1.68 -10.38 -0.94
N PHE A 579 -1.74 -11.61 -1.44
CA PHE A 579 -1.79 -12.83 -0.65
C PHE A 579 -0.39 -13.47 -0.59
N SER A 580 0.15 -13.62 0.61
CA SER A 580 1.48 -14.21 0.84
C SER A 580 1.58 -15.66 0.34
N ASN A 581 2.80 -16.17 0.16
CA ASN A 581 3.09 -17.56 -0.17
C ASN A 581 3.82 -18.28 1.00
N PRO A 582 3.16 -18.45 2.16
CA PRO A 582 3.80 -18.99 3.36
C PRO A 582 4.15 -20.47 3.20
N ASN A 583 5.35 -20.81 3.64
CA ASN A 583 5.81 -22.19 3.75
C ASN A 583 6.55 -22.40 5.07
N ILE A 584 6.66 -23.67 5.45
CA ILE A 584 7.47 -24.12 6.58
C ILE A 584 8.51 -25.15 6.11
N HIS A 585 9.64 -25.22 6.79
CA HIS A 585 10.62 -26.29 6.66
C HIS A 585 11.15 -26.62 8.05
N THR A 586 11.19 -27.90 8.39
CA THR A 586 11.25 -28.40 9.76
C THR A 586 12.45 -29.32 9.95
N ASN A 587 12.92 -29.47 11.19
CA ASN A 587 14.03 -30.37 11.52
C ASN A 587 13.94 -30.83 12.98
N ALA A 588 13.65 -32.11 13.17
CA ALA A 588 13.50 -32.77 14.44
C ALA A 588 14.81 -33.46 14.89
N VAL A 589 15.17 -33.30 16.18
CA VAL A 589 16.34 -33.91 16.81
C VAL A 589 16.04 -34.38 18.23
N ASN A 590 16.75 -35.40 18.71
CA ASN A 590 16.71 -35.79 20.12
C ASN A 590 17.27 -34.63 20.98
N LYS A 591 16.52 -34.19 22.00
CA LYS A 591 16.89 -33.08 22.89
C LYS A 591 18.18 -33.34 23.68
N GLU A 592 18.46 -34.59 24.02
CA GLU A 592 19.55 -34.99 24.92
C GLU A 592 20.85 -35.26 24.15
N THR A 593 20.77 -35.77 22.92
CA THR A 593 21.95 -36.05 22.06
C THR A 593 22.18 -35.04 20.94
N LEU A 594 21.17 -34.21 20.62
CA LEU A 594 21.09 -33.34 19.43
C LEU A 594 21.18 -34.07 18.08
N GLY A 595 21.14 -35.42 18.10
CA GLY A 595 21.23 -36.27 16.91
C GLY A 595 19.87 -36.78 16.41
N LYS A 596 19.95 -37.68 15.42
CA LYS A 596 18.80 -38.34 14.77
C LYS A 596 18.45 -39.71 15.38
N GLN A 597 19.01 -40.07 16.54
CA GLN A 597 18.71 -41.33 17.23
C GLN A 597 17.93 -41.11 18.54
N LEU A 598 16.98 -42.01 18.81
CA LEU A 598 16.18 -42.10 20.03
C LEU A 598 16.54 -43.39 20.79
N GLN A 599 16.45 -43.36 22.11
CA GLN A 599 16.55 -44.57 22.94
C GLN A 599 15.14 -45.14 23.15
N PRO A 600 14.94 -46.46 23.23
CA PRO A 600 13.64 -47.05 23.58
C PRO A 600 13.36 -46.95 25.09
N THR A 601 13.09 -45.73 25.58
CA THR A 601 12.83 -45.41 26.99
C THR A 601 11.43 -44.82 27.21
N ASP A 602 10.96 -44.86 28.46
CA ASP A 602 9.70 -44.28 28.96
C ASP A 602 9.59 -42.74 28.91
N GLY A 603 10.44 -42.06 28.13
CA GLY A 603 10.63 -40.64 28.34
C GLY A 603 11.55 -39.86 27.42
N GLU A 604 11.78 -40.32 26.18
CA GLU A 604 12.55 -39.55 25.21
C GLU A 604 11.90 -38.19 24.94
N THR A 605 12.71 -37.21 24.54
CA THR A 605 12.21 -35.88 24.19
C THR A 605 12.81 -35.42 22.86
N ILE A 606 11.95 -35.14 21.89
CA ILE A 606 12.32 -34.51 20.62
C ILE A 606 12.26 -32.99 20.77
N THR A 607 13.17 -32.29 20.10
CA THR A 607 13.02 -30.86 19.76
C THR A 607 12.87 -30.75 18.24
N ASP A 608 11.72 -30.26 17.78
CA ASP A 608 11.50 -29.87 16.38
C ASP A 608 11.77 -28.37 16.19
N VAL A 609 12.32 -27.99 15.03
CA VAL A 609 12.76 -26.63 14.70
C VAL A 609 12.10 -26.18 13.39
N VAL A 610 10.93 -25.54 13.51
CA VAL A 610 10.19 -24.99 12.36
C VAL A 610 10.78 -23.66 11.91
N SER A 611 11.33 -23.63 10.71
CA SER A 611 11.59 -22.40 9.93
C SER A 611 10.33 -22.02 9.16
N TYR A 612 9.94 -20.75 9.17
CA TYR A 612 8.75 -20.25 8.47
C TYR A 612 9.09 -19.07 7.55
N ARG A 613 8.27 -18.86 6.52
CA ARG A 613 8.34 -17.73 5.60
C ARG A 613 6.98 -17.05 5.41
N GLU A 614 7.03 -15.77 5.03
CA GLU A 614 5.90 -14.95 4.58
C GLU A 614 4.69 -14.91 5.53
N LEU A 615 4.95 -14.98 6.84
CA LEU A 615 3.96 -14.69 7.87
C LEU A 615 3.79 -13.17 8.03
N ILE A 616 2.63 -12.72 8.52
CA ILE A 616 2.41 -11.30 8.85
C ILE A 616 2.98 -11.06 10.26
N PRO A 617 3.94 -10.13 10.45
CA PRO A 617 4.50 -9.82 11.75
C PRO A 617 3.45 -9.35 12.76
N GLY A 618 3.60 -9.72 14.03
CA GLY A 618 2.70 -9.31 15.12
C GLY A 618 1.38 -10.08 15.20
N LYS A 619 1.03 -10.91 14.22
CA LYS A 619 -0.16 -11.77 14.25
C LYS A 619 0.09 -13.05 15.07
N GLN A 620 -0.97 -13.71 15.57
CA GLN A 620 -0.83 -14.99 16.27
C GLN A 620 -1.09 -16.17 15.34
N TYR A 621 -0.15 -17.13 15.36
CA TYR A 621 -0.24 -18.39 14.63
C TYR A 621 -0.28 -19.57 15.60
N THR A 622 -0.88 -20.67 15.18
CA THR A 622 -0.91 -21.94 15.93
C THR A 622 -0.24 -23.02 15.11
N LEU A 623 0.98 -23.38 15.47
CA LEU A 623 1.65 -24.58 14.98
C LEU A 623 1.05 -25.80 15.71
N LYS A 624 0.61 -26.80 14.96
CA LYS A 624 0.23 -28.12 15.48
C LYS A 624 1.15 -29.15 14.84
N GLY A 625 1.46 -30.23 15.54
CA GLY A 625 2.21 -31.33 14.95
C GLY A 625 1.94 -32.66 15.62
N ILE A 626 2.30 -33.74 14.95
CA ILE A 626 2.05 -35.13 15.34
C ILE A 626 3.26 -35.98 14.96
N ILE A 627 3.64 -36.93 15.81
CA ILE A 627 4.70 -37.89 15.47
C ILE A 627 4.05 -39.10 14.80
N MET A 628 4.58 -39.48 13.65
CA MET A 628 4.18 -40.63 12.86
C MET A 628 5.26 -41.72 12.97
N ASP A 629 4.84 -42.98 12.98
CA ASP A 629 5.70 -44.12 12.73
C ASP A 629 5.79 -44.34 11.20
N LYS A 630 7.00 -44.35 10.64
CA LYS A 630 7.22 -44.54 9.20
C LYS A 630 6.77 -45.92 8.76
N ASP A 631 7.02 -46.94 9.58
CA ASP A 631 7.00 -48.32 9.14
C ASP A 631 5.57 -48.89 9.11
N SER A 632 4.67 -48.41 9.99
CA SER A 632 3.21 -48.66 9.87
C SER A 632 2.41 -47.52 9.23
N GLY A 633 2.98 -46.31 9.09
CA GLY A 633 2.30 -45.11 8.61
C GLY A 633 1.30 -44.49 9.60
N ASN A 634 1.20 -45.02 10.82
CA ASN A 634 0.25 -44.56 11.85
C ASN A 634 0.86 -43.49 12.77
N ALA A 635 0.01 -42.81 13.55
CA ALA A 635 0.48 -41.93 14.60
C ALA A 635 1.14 -42.71 15.75
N VAL A 636 2.22 -42.17 16.31
CA VAL A 636 2.85 -42.67 17.54
C VAL A 636 1.88 -42.51 18.71
N MET A 637 1.80 -43.52 19.56
CA MET A 637 0.84 -43.63 20.66
C MET A 637 1.55 -43.72 22.01
N ASN A 638 1.13 -42.89 22.96
CA ASN A 638 1.56 -42.89 24.36
C ASN A 638 0.32 -43.03 25.24
N ASP A 639 0.22 -44.05 26.08
CA ASP A 639 -0.96 -44.33 26.93
C ASP A 639 -2.30 -44.32 26.15
N GLY A 640 -2.29 -44.91 24.95
CA GLY A 640 -3.46 -44.94 24.06
C GLY A 640 -3.84 -43.60 23.43
N LYS A 641 -2.97 -42.58 23.49
CA LYS A 641 -3.20 -41.24 22.92
C LYS A 641 -2.13 -40.90 21.89
N MET A 642 -2.54 -40.30 20.77
CA MET A 642 -1.62 -39.82 19.74
C MET A 642 -0.64 -38.78 20.30
N VAL A 643 0.65 -38.97 20.05
CA VAL A 643 1.71 -38.04 20.46
C VAL A 643 1.69 -36.83 19.53
N LYS A 644 1.13 -35.73 20.04
CA LYS A 644 0.90 -34.48 19.30
C LYS A 644 1.19 -33.25 20.15
N PHE A 645 1.51 -32.14 19.51
CA PHE A 645 1.78 -30.86 20.14
C PHE A 645 0.95 -29.72 19.53
N ILE A 646 0.75 -28.67 20.32
CA ILE A 646 0.16 -27.40 19.90
C ILE A 646 1.01 -26.28 20.50
N HIS A 647 1.51 -25.39 19.65
CA HIS A 647 2.35 -24.27 20.02
C HIS A 647 1.83 -22.98 19.38
N LYS A 648 1.40 -22.03 20.20
CA LYS A 648 0.98 -20.69 19.75
C LYS A 648 2.17 -19.72 19.83
N PHE A 649 2.40 -18.97 18.76
CA PHE A 649 3.47 -17.97 18.68
C PHE A 649 3.06 -16.75 17.86
N THR A 650 3.84 -15.68 17.98
CA THR A 650 3.69 -14.45 17.22
C THR A 650 5.05 -14.06 16.64
N PRO A 651 5.22 -14.06 15.30
CA PRO A 651 6.50 -13.78 14.67
C PRO A 651 6.79 -12.27 14.67
N ALA A 652 8.03 -11.90 14.96
CA ALA A 652 8.48 -10.49 14.94
C ALA A 652 8.91 -10.01 13.53
N ALA A 653 9.11 -10.95 12.59
CA ALA A 653 9.45 -10.72 11.20
C ALA A 653 8.75 -11.79 10.34
N SER A 654 8.55 -11.54 9.05
CA SER A 654 7.80 -12.46 8.17
C SER A 654 8.47 -13.81 7.95
N ASN A 655 9.81 -13.82 7.99
CA ASN A 655 10.65 -15.01 7.90
C ASN A 655 11.36 -15.23 9.24
N GLY A 656 11.43 -16.47 9.73
CA GLY A 656 12.02 -16.75 11.04
C GLY A 656 12.00 -18.21 11.43
N ARG A 657 12.16 -18.48 12.73
CA ARG A 657 12.15 -19.83 13.33
C ARG A 657 11.35 -19.85 14.63
N THR A 658 10.78 -21.01 14.96
CA THR A 658 10.36 -21.39 16.31
C THR A 658 10.85 -22.82 16.60
N SER A 659 10.65 -23.32 17.81
CA SER A 659 11.00 -24.70 18.17
C SER A 659 10.07 -25.26 19.24
N VAL A 660 9.62 -26.50 19.06
CA VAL A 660 8.70 -27.18 19.98
C VAL A 660 9.38 -28.41 20.57
N LYS A 661 9.01 -28.77 21.81
CA LYS A 661 9.56 -29.92 22.52
C LYS A 661 8.44 -30.88 22.90
N VAL A 662 8.64 -32.17 22.60
CA VAL A 662 7.64 -33.23 22.76
C VAL A 662 8.29 -34.38 23.51
N ARG A 663 7.72 -34.79 24.65
CA ARG A 663 8.14 -35.99 25.41
C ARG A 663 7.10 -37.09 25.26
N PHE A 664 7.55 -38.32 25.06
CA PHE A 664 6.74 -39.51 24.94
C PHE A 664 7.53 -40.76 25.31
N ASP A 665 6.82 -41.87 25.52
CA ASP A 665 7.39 -43.21 25.62
C ASP A 665 7.79 -43.75 24.25
N ALA A 666 9.08 -44.02 24.07
CA ALA A 666 9.66 -44.63 22.88
C ALA A 666 9.96 -46.13 23.05
N HIS A 667 9.70 -46.71 24.23
CA HIS A 667 9.98 -48.12 24.53
C HIS A 667 9.37 -49.10 23.51
N HIS A 668 8.15 -48.78 23.06
CA HIS A 668 7.35 -49.59 22.14
C HIS A 668 7.76 -49.47 20.66
N TYR A 669 8.78 -48.65 20.36
CA TYR A 669 9.17 -48.28 18.99
C TYR A 669 10.60 -48.72 18.63
N ARG A 670 11.16 -49.73 19.32
CA ARG A 670 12.49 -50.31 19.02
C ARG A 670 12.62 -50.67 17.53
N ASN A 671 13.68 -50.21 16.87
CA ASN A 671 13.94 -50.39 15.43
C ASN A 671 12.97 -49.67 14.47
N HIS A 672 12.02 -48.84 14.95
CA HIS A 672 11.17 -48.01 14.11
C HIS A 672 11.81 -46.67 13.78
N ARG A 673 11.53 -46.15 12.57
CA ARG A 673 11.82 -44.76 12.19
C ARG A 673 10.60 -43.88 12.43
N LEU A 674 10.74 -42.89 13.32
CA LEU A 674 9.69 -41.93 13.64
C LEU A 674 9.88 -40.65 12.84
N VAL A 675 8.79 -40.03 12.37
CA VAL A 675 8.81 -38.81 11.55
C VAL A 675 7.83 -37.80 12.12
N VAL A 676 8.23 -36.54 12.29
CA VAL A 676 7.34 -35.49 12.80
C VAL A 676 6.65 -34.77 11.64
N TYR A 677 5.34 -34.58 11.75
CA TYR A 677 4.51 -33.82 10.81
C TYR A 677 4.05 -32.51 11.44
N GLU A 678 4.13 -31.41 10.69
CA GLU A 678 3.76 -30.07 11.14
C GLU A 678 2.60 -29.50 10.34
N SER A 679 1.84 -28.60 10.94
CA SER A 679 0.73 -27.88 10.29
C SER A 679 0.53 -26.52 10.97
N LEU A 680 0.70 -25.46 10.20
CA LEU A 680 0.59 -24.08 10.66
C LEU A 680 -0.82 -23.55 10.39
N TYR A 681 -1.45 -22.99 11.42
CA TYR A 681 -2.80 -22.45 11.38
C TYR A 681 -2.81 -20.93 11.63
N TYR A 682 -3.69 -20.23 10.93
CA TYR A 682 -3.98 -18.81 11.11
C TYR A 682 -5.49 -18.60 11.25
N ASN A 683 -5.92 -17.83 12.25
CA ASN A 683 -7.34 -17.70 12.63
C ASN A 683 -8.09 -19.05 12.72
N ASP A 684 -7.41 -20.06 13.28
CA ASP A 684 -7.78 -21.48 13.39
C ASP A 684 -8.01 -22.27 12.09
N TYR A 685 -7.91 -21.64 10.91
CA TYR A 685 -7.85 -22.30 9.60
C TYR A 685 -6.42 -22.76 9.25
N LEU A 686 -6.30 -23.84 8.47
CA LEU A 686 -4.99 -24.31 7.99
C LEU A 686 -4.40 -23.28 7.02
N LEU A 687 -3.10 -23.02 7.12
CA LEU A 687 -2.39 -22.09 6.24
C LEU A 687 -1.35 -22.79 5.36
N THR A 688 -0.57 -23.69 5.94
CA THR A 688 0.44 -24.52 5.25
C THR A 688 0.80 -25.69 6.17
N ASP A 689 1.18 -26.84 5.60
CA ASP A 689 1.67 -27.99 6.36
C ASP A 689 2.91 -28.63 5.72
N HIS A 690 3.58 -29.47 6.50
CA HIS A 690 4.73 -30.27 6.07
C HIS A 690 4.52 -31.69 6.60
N ARG A 691 4.26 -32.63 5.69
CA ARG A 691 3.71 -33.96 6.00
C ARG A 691 4.29 -35.04 5.08
N ASP A 692 5.61 -35.06 4.93
CA ASP A 692 6.31 -36.10 4.17
C ASP A 692 6.90 -37.16 5.11
N LEU A 693 6.40 -38.40 5.00
CA LEU A 693 6.89 -39.57 5.75
C LEU A 693 8.32 -39.97 5.34
N ASN A 694 8.91 -39.31 4.33
CA ASN A 694 10.25 -39.56 3.81
C ASN A 694 11.24 -38.44 4.09
N ASP A 695 10.84 -37.36 4.77
CA ASP A 695 11.77 -36.29 5.08
C ASP A 695 12.82 -36.74 6.12
N ILE A 696 14.07 -36.78 5.68
CA ILE A 696 15.25 -37.09 6.50
C ILE A 696 15.48 -35.98 7.54
N GLY A 697 15.02 -34.75 7.26
CA GLY A 697 14.94 -33.64 8.21
C GLY A 697 14.02 -33.95 9.40
N GLN A 698 12.90 -34.63 9.18
CA GLN A 698 11.95 -35.00 10.25
C GLN A 698 12.08 -36.41 10.80
N SER A 699 12.89 -37.26 10.18
CA SER A 699 13.13 -38.65 10.60
C SER A 699 14.06 -38.77 11.80
N LEU A 700 13.73 -39.63 12.76
CA LEU A 700 14.61 -40.12 13.83
C LEU A 700 14.48 -41.64 14.01
N ASP A 701 15.60 -42.30 14.27
CA ASP A 701 15.67 -43.76 14.40
C ASP A 701 15.70 -44.18 15.88
N THR A 702 14.76 -45.02 16.29
CA THR A 702 14.74 -45.57 17.66
C THR A 702 15.58 -46.83 17.70
N THR A 703 16.62 -46.84 18.54
CA THR A 703 17.52 -47.99 18.65
C THR A 703 16.81 -49.24 19.18
N ASN A 704 17.41 -50.40 18.92
CA ASN A 704 17.00 -51.69 19.48
C ASN A 704 18.14 -52.36 20.26
N PRO A 705 18.54 -51.82 21.43
CA PRO A 705 19.64 -52.40 22.19
C PRO A 705 19.26 -53.75 22.77
N GLN A 706 20.12 -54.75 22.52
CA GLN A 706 19.99 -56.10 23.05
C GLN A 706 21.19 -56.41 23.96
N LEU A 707 20.98 -57.31 24.92
CA LEU A 707 22.02 -57.78 25.84
C LEU A 707 22.27 -59.27 25.62
N HIS A 708 23.55 -59.66 25.64
CA HIS A 708 23.97 -61.05 25.71
C HIS A 708 25.06 -61.16 26.78
N THR A 709 24.66 -61.64 27.95
CA THR A 709 25.50 -61.62 29.15
C THR A 709 26.13 -63.02 29.38
N THR A 710 27.15 -63.18 30.22
CA THR A 710 27.75 -64.49 30.53
C THR A 710 28.47 -64.49 31.89
N LEU A 711 27.85 -65.10 32.90
CA LEU A 711 28.39 -65.23 34.28
C LEU A 711 29.37 -66.41 34.45
N SER A 712 30.54 -66.20 35.07
CA SER A 712 31.48 -67.28 35.45
C SER A 712 32.48 -66.90 36.56
N ASP A 713 33.06 -67.88 37.26
CA ASP A 713 34.31 -67.70 38.04
C ASP A 713 35.48 -68.16 37.17
N ASN A 714 36.27 -67.22 36.61
CA ASN A 714 37.42 -67.53 35.76
C ASN A 714 37.09 -68.54 34.63
N THR A 715 36.00 -68.31 33.89
CA THR A 715 35.38 -69.20 32.87
C THR A 715 34.69 -70.47 33.40
N GLN A 716 34.78 -70.77 34.70
CA GLN A 716 34.11 -71.93 35.30
C GLN A 716 32.63 -71.63 35.61
N LYS A 717 31.78 -72.66 35.40
CA LYS A 717 30.34 -72.64 35.67
C LYS A 717 29.93 -73.36 36.96
N VAL A 718 30.89 -73.92 37.70
CA VAL A 718 30.67 -74.61 38.98
C VAL A 718 31.55 -73.98 40.04
N LEU A 719 30.96 -73.63 41.18
CA LEU A 719 31.60 -72.93 42.29
C LEU A 719 31.66 -73.82 43.52
N ALA A 720 32.78 -73.82 44.25
CA ALA A 720 32.80 -74.42 45.58
C ALA A 720 32.00 -73.53 46.57
N PRO A 721 31.31 -74.09 47.57
CA PRO A 721 30.61 -73.33 48.62
C PRO A 721 31.61 -72.64 49.57
N LYS A 722 32.17 -71.50 49.16
CA LYS A 722 33.08 -70.64 49.94
C LYS A 722 32.30 -69.49 50.59
N LYS A 723 32.81 -68.96 51.71
CA LYS A 723 32.32 -67.71 52.34
C LYS A 723 32.46 -66.48 51.44
N GLU A 724 33.34 -66.57 50.46
CA GLU A 724 33.58 -65.52 49.48
C GLU A 724 33.82 -66.21 48.13
N ASN A 725 32.81 -66.14 47.27
CA ASN A 725 32.92 -66.47 45.84
C ASN A 725 32.84 -65.17 45.04
N THR A 726 33.71 -65.06 44.05
CA THR A 726 33.72 -63.96 43.08
C THR A 726 33.30 -64.53 41.73
N VAL A 727 32.35 -63.86 41.07
CA VAL A 727 31.93 -64.19 39.70
C VAL A 727 31.88 -62.94 38.86
N GLU A 728 32.27 -63.07 37.60
CA GLU A 728 32.23 -62.00 36.61
C GLU A 728 31.16 -62.32 35.58
N ASP A 729 30.26 -61.36 35.36
CA ASP A 729 29.36 -61.36 34.22
C ASP A 729 29.91 -60.46 33.10
N ILE A 730 29.99 -61.00 31.89
CA ILE A 730 30.45 -60.29 30.70
C ILE A 730 29.23 -59.83 29.88
N VAL A 731 28.74 -58.63 30.16
CA VAL A 731 27.64 -58.00 29.44
C VAL A 731 28.11 -57.57 28.05
N ARG A 732 27.72 -58.30 27.01
CA ARG A 732 27.77 -57.80 25.63
C ARG A 732 26.51 -56.98 25.34
N TYR A 733 26.66 -55.79 24.77
CA TYR A 733 25.56 -54.92 24.37
C TYR A 733 25.63 -54.62 22.87
N THR A 734 24.47 -54.34 22.28
CA THR A 734 24.33 -53.85 20.89
C THR A 734 23.53 -52.55 20.83
N ASP A 735 23.66 -51.84 19.72
CA ASP A 735 22.87 -50.66 19.29
C ASP A 735 22.69 -49.54 20.33
N LEU A 736 23.65 -49.36 21.25
CA LEU A 736 23.68 -48.17 22.12
C LEU A 736 24.13 -46.94 21.33
N ILE A 737 23.45 -45.79 21.49
CA ILE A 737 23.89 -44.52 20.91
C ILE A 737 25.31 -44.18 21.44
N PRO A 738 26.33 -44.08 20.56
CA PRO A 738 27.69 -43.75 20.98
C PRO A 738 27.78 -42.38 21.66
N GLY A 739 28.66 -42.26 22.64
CA GLY A 739 28.91 -41.02 23.36
C GLY A 739 27.85 -40.63 24.40
N VAL A 740 26.74 -41.36 24.51
CA VAL A 740 25.79 -41.24 25.65
C VAL A 740 26.39 -41.92 26.89
N THR A 741 26.08 -41.42 28.09
CA THR A 741 26.49 -42.07 29.35
C THR A 741 25.41 -43.03 29.82
N TYR A 742 25.79 -44.29 30.07
CA TYR A 742 24.93 -45.35 30.55
C TYR A 742 25.40 -45.87 31.90
N SER A 743 24.48 -46.45 32.67
CA SER A 743 24.79 -47.27 33.84
C SER A 743 24.21 -48.66 33.65
N VAL A 744 25.04 -49.70 33.68
CA VAL A 744 24.58 -51.09 33.78
C VAL A 744 24.53 -51.49 35.24
N ARG A 745 23.44 -52.13 35.65
CA ARG A 745 23.26 -52.71 36.98
C ARG A 745 22.98 -54.20 36.82
N GLY A 746 23.58 -55.01 37.68
CA GLY A 746 23.31 -56.44 37.75
C GLY A 746 22.94 -56.85 39.18
N LYS A 747 22.21 -57.95 39.32
CA LYS A 747 21.86 -58.59 40.60
C LYS A 747 21.94 -60.10 40.47
N LEU A 748 22.41 -60.80 41.49
CA LEU A 748 22.39 -62.26 41.53
C LEU A 748 21.04 -62.76 42.10
N ILE A 749 20.43 -63.75 41.47
CA ILE A 749 19.17 -64.42 41.85
C ILE A 749 19.44 -65.92 42.08
N ASP A 750 18.85 -66.50 43.12
CA ASP A 750 18.86 -67.94 43.38
C ASP A 750 17.67 -68.61 42.67
N GLN A 751 17.93 -69.58 41.77
CA GLN A 751 16.89 -70.32 41.04
C GLN A 751 15.96 -71.13 41.97
N VAL A 752 16.41 -71.55 43.15
CA VAL A 752 15.64 -72.40 44.06
C VAL A 752 14.57 -71.59 44.81
N THR A 753 14.88 -70.36 45.21
CA THR A 753 13.95 -69.48 45.94
C THR A 753 13.30 -68.41 45.07
N GLY A 754 13.84 -68.12 43.89
CA GLY A 754 13.45 -66.97 43.06
C GLY A 754 13.80 -65.61 43.68
N MET A 755 14.56 -65.58 44.78
CA MET A 755 14.92 -64.37 45.52
C MET A 755 16.35 -63.91 45.21
N PRO A 756 16.66 -62.62 45.42
CA PRO A 756 18.04 -62.14 45.31
C PRO A 756 18.99 -62.86 46.26
N VAL A 757 20.17 -63.20 45.76
CA VAL A 757 21.31 -63.65 46.55
C VAL A 757 21.73 -62.55 47.52
N VAL A 758 21.96 -62.89 48.80
CA VAL A 758 22.31 -61.92 49.84
C VAL A 758 23.69 -62.14 50.43
N LYS A 759 24.40 -61.04 50.70
CA LYS A 759 25.60 -61.01 51.55
C LYS A 759 25.26 -60.19 52.79
N GLN A 760 25.34 -60.80 53.97
CA GLN A 760 24.98 -60.17 55.26
C GLN A 760 23.54 -59.57 55.28
N GLY A 761 22.60 -60.21 54.58
CA GLY A 761 21.19 -59.77 54.50
C GLY A 761 20.90 -58.66 53.47
N VAL A 762 21.92 -58.16 52.76
CA VAL A 762 21.77 -57.17 51.67
C VAL A 762 21.86 -57.88 50.31
N PRO A 763 20.97 -57.61 49.34
CA PRO A 763 21.06 -58.15 47.99
C PRO A 763 22.41 -57.86 47.31
N VAL A 764 23.00 -58.88 46.70
CA VAL A 764 24.26 -58.77 45.97
C VAL A 764 23.98 -58.17 44.59
N MET A 765 24.41 -56.92 44.43
CA MET A 765 24.29 -56.15 43.21
C MET A 765 25.66 -55.61 42.78
N ALA A 766 25.86 -55.50 41.47
CA ALA A 766 26.99 -54.82 40.85
C ALA A 766 26.48 -53.66 40.00
N THR A 767 27.31 -52.64 39.78
CA THR A 767 26.95 -51.49 38.94
C THR A 767 28.20 -50.89 38.32
N ALA A 768 28.15 -50.63 37.02
CA ALA A 768 29.18 -49.90 36.28
C ALA A 768 28.54 -48.73 35.51
N THR A 769 29.31 -47.68 35.29
CA THR A 769 28.92 -46.50 34.50
C THR A 769 29.93 -46.31 33.39
N PHE A 770 29.46 -46.21 32.14
CA PHE A 770 30.32 -46.16 30.97
C PHE A 770 29.74 -45.26 29.87
N LYS A 771 30.58 -44.91 28.90
CA LYS A 771 30.23 -44.11 27.73
C LYS A 771 30.82 -44.82 26.51
N PRO A 772 30.03 -45.55 25.71
CA PRO A 772 30.55 -46.37 24.63
C PRO A 772 30.97 -45.51 23.43
N ASN A 773 32.07 -45.88 22.78
CA ASN A 773 32.56 -45.20 21.57
C ASN A 773 32.04 -45.84 20.26
N LEU A 774 31.46 -47.04 20.35
CA LEU A 774 30.82 -47.79 19.28
C LEU A 774 29.49 -48.32 19.79
N ALA A 775 28.53 -48.58 18.90
CA ALA A 775 27.18 -48.98 19.33
C ALA A 775 27.12 -50.39 19.94
N ASN A 776 28.06 -51.25 19.55
CA ASN A 776 28.21 -52.61 20.07
C ASN A 776 29.50 -52.70 20.89
N GLY A 777 29.50 -53.47 21.97
CA GLY A 777 30.67 -53.62 22.84
C GLY A 777 30.42 -54.51 24.05
N THR A 778 31.31 -54.44 25.03
CA THR A 778 31.28 -55.27 26.25
C THR A 778 31.60 -54.47 27.50
N ILE A 779 30.99 -54.84 28.63
CA ILE A 779 31.31 -54.34 29.98
C ILE A 779 31.21 -55.50 30.98
N THR A 780 32.13 -55.58 31.94
CA THR A 780 32.15 -56.65 32.94
C THR A 780 31.57 -56.17 34.27
N LEU A 781 30.72 -56.98 34.90
CA LEU A 781 30.25 -56.79 36.27
C LEU A 781 30.85 -57.86 37.19
N THR A 782 31.56 -57.45 38.23
CA THR A 782 32.11 -58.37 39.25
C THR A 782 31.20 -58.41 40.47
N PHE A 783 30.69 -59.59 40.82
CA PHE A 783 29.89 -59.83 42.03
C PHE A 783 30.71 -60.62 43.05
N VAL A 784 30.47 -60.37 44.34
CA VAL A 784 31.12 -61.10 45.44
C VAL A 784 30.07 -61.49 46.49
N PHE A 785 29.88 -62.79 46.72
CA PHE A 785 28.83 -63.33 47.60
C PHE A 785 29.31 -64.46 48.51
N ASP A 786 28.54 -64.77 49.56
CA ASP A 786 28.75 -65.96 50.37
C ASP A 786 27.96 -67.13 49.76
N GLY A 787 28.70 -68.10 49.21
CA GLY A 787 28.14 -69.29 48.57
C GLY A 787 27.85 -70.45 49.54
N THR A 788 28.22 -70.36 50.82
CA THR A 788 27.99 -71.46 51.78
C THR A 788 26.52 -71.75 52.02
N GLN A 789 25.68 -70.70 51.98
CA GLN A 789 24.23 -70.77 52.15
C GLN A 789 23.47 -71.26 50.88
N TYR A 790 24.13 -71.29 49.72
CA TYR A 790 23.55 -71.66 48.43
C TYR A 790 24.02 -73.05 47.94
N LYS A 791 24.46 -73.91 48.85
CA LYS A 791 25.08 -75.19 48.49
C LYS A 791 24.08 -76.11 47.75
N GLY A 792 24.37 -76.43 46.49
CA GLY A 792 23.47 -77.19 45.62
C GLY A 792 22.41 -76.35 44.90
N HIS A 793 22.51 -75.02 44.95
CA HIS A 793 21.65 -74.09 44.22
C HIS A 793 22.34 -73.61 42.94
N ASN A 794 21.52 -73.20 41.98
CA ASN A 794 21.94 -72.48 40.79
C ASN A 794 21.72 -70.97 41.00
N ILE A 795 22.74 -70.17 40.70
CA ILE A 795 22.72 -68.71 40.80
C ILE A 795 22.77 -68.12 39.39
N THR A 796 21.85 -67.22 39.07
CA THR A 796 21.71 -66.55 37.76
C THR A 796 21.90 -65.05 37.95
N ALA A 797 22.63 -64.33 37.09
CA ALA A 797 22.64 -62.86 37.14
C ALA A 797 21.58 -62.28 36.21
N PHE A 798 20.96 -61.18 36.65
CA PHE A 798 19.98 -60.37 35.92
C PHE A 798 20.54 -58.96 35.71
N GLU A 799 20.51 -58.46 34.48
CA GLU A 799 21.12 -57.20 34.08
C GLU A 799 20.11 -56.17 33.59
N SER A 800 20.42 -54.88 33.76
CA SER A 800 19.66 -53.77 33.18
C SER A 800 20.58 -52.59 32.85
N ILE A 801 20.51 -52.10 31.61
CA ILE A 801 21.17 -50.88 31.17
C ILE A 801 20.19 -49.70 31.28
N TYR A 802 20.66 -48.63 31.92
CA TYR A 802 19.94 -47.39 32.14
C TYR A 802 20.63 -46.20 31.46
N THR A 803 19.85 -45.22 31.00
CA THR A 803 20.31 -43.87 30.65
C THR A 803 19.43 -42.83 31.31
N ASN A 804 20.02 -41.78 31.89
CA ASN A 804 19.30 -40.72 32.62
C ASN A 804 18.26 -41.23 33.65
N GLY A 805 18.47 -42.42 34.21
CA GLY A 805 17.59 -43.11 35.17
C GLY A 805 16.51 -44.01 34.55
N ARG A 806 16.26 -43.92 33.24
CA ARG A 806 15.31 -44.75 32.48
C ARG A 806 15.95 -46.07 32.06
N ILE A 807 15.17 -47.15 31.96
CA ILE A 807 15.65 -48.43 31.39
C ILE A 807 15.75 -48.32 29.86
N VAL A 808 16.82 -48.87 29.29
CA VAL A 808 17.07 -48.96 27.84
C VAL A 808 16.93 -50.41 27.35
N ALA A 809 17.53 -51.35 28.07
CA ALA A 809 17.43 -52.80 27.83
C ALA A 809 17.68 -53.55 29.15
N ALA A 810 17.15 -54.77 29.25
CA ALA A 810 17.31 -55.65 30.41
C ALA A 810 17.39 -57.11 29.96
N HIS A 811 18.05 -57.94 30.75
CA HIS A 811 18.13 -59.40 30.60
C HIS A 811 17.83 -60.02 31.96
N GLU A 812 16.63 -60.57 32.11
CA GLU A 812 16.09 -61.08 33.38
C GLU A 812 15.50 -62.49 33.23
N ASP A 813 16.17 -63.36 32.48
CA ASP A 813 15.78 -64.76 32.31
C ASP A 813 16.40 -65.65 33.41
N LEU A 814 15.56 -66.16 34.31
CA LEU A 814 15.97 -67.06 35.38
C LEU A 814 16.52 -68.41 34.88
N SER A 815 16.18 -68.79 33.65
CA SER A 815 16.52 -70.09 33.05
C SER A 815 17.74 -70.06 32.12
N ASP A 816 18.34 -68.90 31.88
CA ASP A 816 19.48 -68.77 30.97
C ASP A 816 20.74 -69.47 31.52
N ALA A 817 21.15 -70.55 30.86
CA ALA A 817 22.35 -71.32 31.19
C ALA A 817 23.66 -70.54 30.92
N ALA A 818 23.66 -69.56 30.00
CA ALA A 818 24.77 -68.64 29.83
C ALA A 818 24.90 -67.69 31.04
N GLN A 819 23.80 -67.41 31.74
CA GLN A 819 23.80 -66.67 33.01
C GLN A 819 23.92 -67.50 34.29
N THR A 820 23.66 -68.81 34.23
CA THR A 820 23.65 -69.64 35.44
C THR A 820 25.06 -70.12 35.85
N VAL A 821 25.37 -70.11 37.15
CA VAL A 821 26.49 -70.85 37.78
C VAL A 821 25.95 -71.74 38.89
N ALA A 822 26.44 -72.98 38.99
CA ALA A 822 26.02 -73.93 40.03
C ALA A 822 26.96 -73.89 41.24
N VAL A 823 26.44 -73.91 42.46
CA VAL A 823 27.25 -74.07 43.68
C VAL A 823 27.27 -75.54 44.09
N ASP A 824 28.44 -76.16 44.15
CA ASP A 824 28.61 -77.61 44.23
C ASP A 824 27.97 -78.26 45.47
N HIS A 825 27.32 -79.41 45.26
CA HIS A 825 26.80 -80.28 46.30
C HIS A 825 27.90 -81.04 47.06
N THR A 826 29.11 -81.22 46.50
CA THR A 826 30.19 -81.93 47.20
C THR A 826 30.91 -81.04 48.22
N SER A 827 31.32 -81.64 49.35
CA SER A 827 32.17 -80.96 50.34
C SER A 827 33.66 -81.22 50.06
N GLY A 828 34.08 -80.93 48.83
CA GLY A 828 35.48 -80.70 48.45
C GLY A 828 36.29 -81.93 48.01
N THR A 829 36.96 -81.79 46.86
CA THR A 829 38.41 -81.98 46.70
C THR A 829 38.85 -81.25 45.42
N VAL A 830 39.94 -80.49 45.48
CA VAL A 830 40.46 -79.76 44.30
C VAL A 830 41.20 -80.73 43.38
N ILE A 831 40.77 -80.82 42.12
CA ILE A 831 41.56 -81.44 41.04
C ILE A 831 42.16 -80.31 40.18
N PRO A 832 43.49 -80.19 40.07
CA PRO A 832 44.13 -79.14 39.28
C PRO A 832 44.03 -79.40 37.77
N LEU A 833 44.01 -78.31 37.00
CA LEU A 833 43.99 -78.35 35.52
C LEU A 833 45.28 -78.97 34.95
N PRO A 834 45.20 -79.83 33.92
CA PRO A 834 46.38 -80.27 33.17
C PRO A 834 46.90 -79.13 32.28
N GLN A 835 48.16 -78.73 32.47
CA GLN A 835 48.85 -77.82 31.55
C GLN A 835 49.36 -78.58 30.32
N PRO A 836 49.19 -78.06 29.08
CA PRO A 836 49.89 -78.57 27.92
C PRO A 836 51.41 -78.33 28.06
N ARG A 837 52.22 -79.38 27.90
CA ARG A 837 53.66 -79.20 27.66
C ARG A 837 53.89 -78.74 26.21
N PRO A 838 54.93 -77.92 25.95
CA PRO A 838 55.33 -77.61 24.59
C PRO A 838 56.05 -78.80 23.95
N ASP A 839 55.80 -79.00 22.65
CA ASP A 839 56.71 -79.68 21.74
C ASP A 839 56.90 -78.79 20.49
N THR A 840 58.04 -78.89 19.83
CA THR A 840 58.60 -77.79 19.02
C THR A 840 58.89 -78.21 17.58
N SER A 841 58.23 -77.56 16.62
CA SER A 841 58.65 -77.56 15.21
C SER A 841 58.40 -76.20 14.56
N HIS A 842 59.49 -75.49 14.27
CA HIS A 842 59.58 -74.28 13.44
C HIS A 842 59.26 -74.60 11.97
N ASN A 843 58.84 -73.72 11.06
CA ASN A 843 58.37 -72.31 11.00
C ASN A 843 57.44 -72.27 9.74
N SER A 844 56.64 -71.25 9.36
CA SER A 844 56.64 -69.79 9.58
C SER A 844 55.21 -69.24 9.31
N ALA A 845 54.96 -67.97 9.62
CA ALA A 845 53.61 -67.40 9.64
C ALA A 845 53.04 -66.95 8.27
N GLN A 846 51.72 -67.07 8.13
CA GLN A 846 50.87 -65.96 7.70
C GLN A 846 49.43 -66.11 8.23
N VAL A 847 48.69 -64.99 8.32
CA VAL A 847 47.35 -64.92 8.93
C VAL A 847 46.26 -65.17 7.89
N ILE A 848 45.36 -66.11 8.16
CA ILE A 848 44.09 -66.26 7.45
C ILE A 848 42.97 -65.80 8.37
N VAL A 849 42.38 -64.63 8.08
CA VAL A 849 41.10 -64.23 8.67
C VAL A 849 40.01 -65.00 7.92
N ASN A 850 39.54 -66.10 8.51
CA ASN A 850 38.53 -66.93 7.87
C ASN A 850 37.14 -66.31 8.03
N ASN A 851 36.72 -65.54 7.02
CA ASN A 851 35.38 -64.98 6.98
C ASN A 851 34.37 -66.05 6.56
N ASN A 852 33.41 -66.38 7.42
CA ASN A 852 32.12 -66.90 6.95
C ASN A 852 31.02 -66.65 7.97
N ASN A 853 30.23 -65.60 7.72
CA ASN A 853 28.96 -65.36 8.39
C ASN A 853 27.85 -66.05 7.60
N ASN A 854 27.22 -67.09 8.16
CA ASN A 854 25.94 -67.58 7.66
C ASN A 854 25.21 -68.42 8.73
N ASN A 855 23.98 -68.05 9.06
CA ASN A 855 22.93 -69.07 9.06
C ASN A 855 21.58 -68.47 8.63
N ASN A 856 20.76 -69.34 8.05
CA ASN A 856 19.50 -69.09 7.38
C ASN A 856 18.34 -69.79 8.13
N ASN A 857 17.10 -69.42 7.81
CA ASN A 857 15.96 -70.33 7.85
C ASN A 857 14.93 -69.81 6.82
N ASN A 858 14.82 -70.44 5.64
CA ASN A 858 13.88 -71.54 5.32
C ASN A 858 12.40 -71.08 5.42
N ASN A 859 11.54 -71.23 4.40
CA ASN A 859 11.32 -72.41 3.52
C ASN A 859 10.49 -71.99 2.26
N ASN A 860 10.41 -72.71 1.12
CA ASN A 860 11.10 -73.91 0.60
C ASN A 860 10.84 -74.09 -0.93
N ILE A 861 11.50 -75.10 -1.55
CA ILE A 861 11.05 -75.92 -2.72
C ILE A 861 10.90 -75.27 -4.13
N THR A 862 11.96 -75.49 -4.96
CA THR A 862 11.98 -75.97 -6.39
C THR A 862 11.33 -75.15 -7.54
N ASN A 863 11.83 -75.16 -8.79
CA ASN A 863 13.08 -75.73 -9.36
C ASN A 863 13.54 -75.05 -10.68
N GLU A 864 14.82 -75.24 -10.99
CA GLU A 864 15.47 -75.36 -12.32
C GLU A 864 15.44 -74.24 -13.42
N ASN A 865 16.66 -73.71 -13.64
CA ASN A 865 17.46 -73.73 -14.89
C ASN A 865 17.25 -72.76 -16.09
N SER A 866 18.40 -72.11 -16.42
CA SER A 866 18.98 -71.91 -17.77
C SER A 866 18.62 -70.69 -18.67
N ASN A 867 19.55 -69.73 -18.69
CA ASN A 867 20.25 -69.09 -19.85
C ASN A 867 19.50 -68.39 -21.02
N ASN A 868 20.22 -67.38 -21.57
CA ASN A 868 19.99 -66.59 -22.80
C ASN A 868 18.83 -65.56 -22.73
N ILE A 869 19.01 -64.26 -23.02
CA ILE A 869 19.51 -63.53 -24.22
C ILE A 869 18.42 -63.36 -25.31
N ILE A 870 18.06 -62.09 -25.56
CA ILE A 870 17.36 -61.48 -26.73
C ILE A 870 15.80 -61.50 -26.77
N ASP A 871 15.27 -60.28 -27.00
CA ASP A 871 14.03 -59.78 -27.64
C ASP A 871 12.62 -60.42 -27.52
N ASP A 872 11.71 -59.59 -26.98
CA ASP A 872 10.50 -59.03 -27.62
C ASP A 872 9.23 -59.90 -27.91
N THR A 873 8.10 -59.17 -28.00
CA THR A 873 6.74 -59.57 -28.41
C THR A 873 5.93 -60.43 -27.42
N GLY A 874 4.59 -60.50 -27.60
CA GLY A 874 3.86 -61.71 -27.15
C GLY A 874 2.43 -61.63 -26.58
N ASN A 875 1.85 -60.45 -26.33
CA ASN A 875 0.40 -60.13 -26.21
C ASN A 875 -0.69 -61.22 -25.87
N THR A 876 -1.71 -60.83 -25.08
CA THR A 876 -3.07 -61.47 -24.93
C THR A 876 -3.17 -62.88 -24.28
N ALA A 877 -4.28 -63.31 -23.64
CA ALA A 877 -5.55 -62.68 -23.20
C ALA A 877 -6.36 -63.55 -22.19
N CYS A 878 -7.31 -62.92 -21.45
CA CYS A 878 -8.54 -63.51 -20.87
C CYS A 878 -8.38 -64.57 -19.73
N ARG A 879 -9.36 -64.92 -18.87
CA ARG A 879 -10.76 -64.47 -18.56
C ARG A 879 -11.21 -65.03 -17.18
N GLN A 880 -12.24 -64.55 -16.46
CA GLN A 880 -12.99 -63.27 -16.55
C GLN A 880 -12.86 -62.52 -15.19
N THR A 881 -13.80 -62.29 -14.27
CA THR A 881 -15.26 -62.53 -14.11
C THR A 881 -15.95 -61.28 -13.55
N ASP A 882 -17.27 -61.21 -13.71
CA ASP A 882 -18.15 -60.07 -13.42
C ASP A 882 -18.57 -60.02 -11.92
N SER A 883 -19.15 -58.96 -11.34
CA SER A 883 -19.95 -57.82 -11.84
C SER A 883 -19.51 -56.49 -11.17
N ILE A 884 -19.64 -55.27 -11.74
CA ILE A 884 -20.83 -54.56 -12.27
C ILE A 884 -21.89 -54.39 -11.16
N ALA A 885 -22.44 -53.20 -10.84
CA ALA A 885 -22.50 -51.86 -11.47
C ALA A 885 -22.42 -50.76 -10.38
N ASP A 886 -22.33 -49.44 -10.57
CA ASP A 886 -22.00 -48.44 -11.63
C ASP A 886 -21.97 -47.05 -10.89
N ILE A 887 -21.88 -45.80 -11.37
CA ILE A 887 -21.78 -45.02 -12.64
C ILE A 887 -21.27 -43.61 -12.18
N GLU A 888 -20.65 -42.67 -12.91
CA GLU A 888 -19.73 -42.57 -14.08
C GLU A 888 -19.16 -41.10 -14.03
N SER A 889 -18.17 -40.60 -14.78
CA SER A 889 -17.39 -41.04 -15.95
C SER A 889 -15.95 -40.47 -15.87
N LYS A 890 -14.90 -41.07 -16.45
CA LYS A 890 -14.26 -40.79 -17.77
C LYS A 890 -13.68 -39.37 -17.97
N CYS A 891 -12.53 -39.16 -18.62
CA CYS A 891 -11.70 -40.10 -19.40
C CYS A 891 -10.20 -39.73 -19.43
N PHE A 892 -9.36 -40.79 -19.46
CA PHE A 892 -8.06 -40.97 -20.15
C PHE A 892 -6.97 -39.89 -20.23
N ASP A 893 -5.74 -40.38 -20.07
CA ASP A 893 -4.46 -39.75 -20.44
C ASP A 893 -3.93 -40.40 -21.74
N THR A 894 -3.33 -39.64 -22.67
CA THR A 894 -2.26 -40.11 -23.60
C THR A 894 -1.73 -39.06 -24.60
N ASN A 895 -0.40 -39.09 -24.77
CA ASN A 895 0.36 -38.78 -25.99
C ASN A 895 0.51 -37.31 -26.49
N LYS A 896 1.43 -37.18 -27.47
CA LYS A 896 2.23 -36.00 -27.82
C LYS A 896 2.58 -36.05 -29.33
N VAL A 897 2.97 -34.93 -29.94
CA VAL A 897 3.42 -34.78 -31.35
C VAL A 897 2.24 -34.92 -32.35
N SER A 898 2.13 -34.27 -33.52
CA SER A 898 3.03 -33.41 -34.35
C SER A 898 2.33 -32.08 -34.73
N SER A 899 3.01 -30.98 -35.05
CA SER A 899 3.80 -30.67 -36.27
C SER A 899 4.41 -29.25 -36.11
N CYS A 900 5.35 -28.69 -36.89
CA CYS A 900 5.85 -28.97 -38.25
C CYS A 900 7.40 -29.05 -38.31
N SER A 901 7.96 -29.23 -39.52
CA SER A 901 9.37 -29.55 -39.82
C SER A 901 10.18 -28.39 -40.46
N GLU A 902 11.51 -28.42 -40.22
CA GLU A 902 12.64 -27.93 -41.06
C GLU A 902 12.64 -26.51 -41.69
N GLY A 903 13.74 -25.75 -41.51
CA GLY A 903 13.91 -24.45 -42.20
C GLY A 903 15.12 -23.55 -41.86
N THR A 904 16.36 -23.98 -42.17
CA THR A 904 17.43 -23.10 -42.70
C THR A 904 18.07 -21.97 -41.85
N VAL A 905 19.28 -22.25 -41.31
CA VAL A 905 20.49 -21.36 -41.23
C VAL A 905 20.51 -20.10 -40.32
N GLY A 906 21.41 -20.14 -39.31
CA GLY A 906 22.66 -19.35 -39.43
C GLY A 906 23.19 -18.47 -38.28
N LYS A 907 24.36 -18.86 -37.72
CA LYS A 907 25.40 -18.03 -37.05
C LYS A 907 25.04 -17.45 -35.66
N ASN A 908 25.96 -17.25 -34.70
CA ASN A 908 27.41 -17.56 -34.64
C ASN A 908 27.93 -17.61 -33.17
N CYS A 909 29.03 -18.36 -32.93
CA CYS A 909 29.99 -18.26 -31.79
C CYS A 909 29.46 -18.55 -30.36
N GLN A 910 30.07 -19.48 -29.59
CA GLN A 910 31.32 -19.33 -28.77
C GLN A 910 31.23 -18.18 -27.74
N LYS A 911 31.51 -18.34 -26.43
CA LYS A 911 32.21 -19.38 -25.62
C LYS A 911 31.87 -19.16 -24.11
N SER A 912 32.19 -19.98 -23.10
CA SER A 912 32.97 -21.24 -22.97
C SER A 912 32.57 -22.06 -21.70
N SER A 913 33.26 -23.18 -21.47
CA SER A 913 33.52 -23.88 -20.19
C SER A 913 34.19 -22.97 -19.12
N ILE A 914 34.42 -23.33 -17.84
CA ILE A 914 34.70 -24.59 -17.07
C ILE A 914 33.99 -24.43 -15.68
N GLY A 915 33.62 -25.39 -14.83
CA GLY A 915 33.92 -26.83 -14.60
C GLY A 915 34.32 -27.05 -13.12
N GLU A 916 34.43 -28.31 -12.64
CA GLU A 916 34.69 -28.70 -11.23
C GLU A 916 36.06 -28.22 -10.64
N ASP A 917 36.43 -28.36 -9.35
CA ASP A 917 36.17 -29.42 -8.36
C ASP A 917 36.48 -29.01 -6.88
N LEU A 918 36.31 -29.94 -5.95
CA LEU A 918 36.52 -29.88 -4.49
C LEU A 918 37.99 -30.07 -4.05
N SER A 919 38.40 -29.52 -2.90
CA SER A 919 38.77 -30.31 -1.68
C SER A 919 39.71 -29.63 -0.64
N LYS A 920 39.40 -29.90 0.65
CA LYS A 920 40.28 -30.18 1.82
C LYS A 920 41.39 -29.22 2.34
N GLN A 921 41.27 -28.90 3.65
CA GLN A 921 42.31 -28.94 4.73
C GLN A 921 43.49 -27.93 4.69
N SER A 922 44.13 -27.53 5.81
CA SER A 922 43.80 -27.55 7.27
C SER A 922 44.75 -26.57 8.04
N GLU A 923 44.43 -26.28 9.32
CA GLU A 923 45.37 -25.87 10.42
C GLU A 923 46.14 -24.53 10.32
N THR A 924 46.55 -23.80 11.38
CA THR A 924 46.12 -23.66 12.81
C THR A 924 46.65 -22.32 13.38
N ASP A 925 46.47 -22.06 14.69
CA ASP A 925 47.33 -21.25 15.59
C ASP A 925 47.21 -19.70 15.59
N GLU A 926 47.31 -18.99 16.73
CA GLU A 926 46.97 -19.33 18.14
C GLU A 926 46.87 -18.03 19.01
N LEU A 927 46.48 -18.16 20.29
CA LEU A 927 46.58 -17.16 21.39
C LEU A 927 45.71 -15.85 21.30
N ASN A 928 45.17 -15.28 22.39
CA ASN A 928 45.17 -15.65 23.82
C ASN A 928 43.97 -15.07 24.63
N ARG A 929 43.49 -15.85 25.63
CA ARG A 929 43.06 -15.59 27.05
C ARG A 929 42.95 -14.12 27.58
N ASP A 930 42.24 -13.70 28.65
CA ASP A 930 41.42 -14.28 29.77
C ASP A 930 40.79 -13.10 30.61
N LYS A 931 39.91 -13.18 31.65
CA LYS A 931 38.87 -14.10 32.22
C LYS A 931 38.07 -13.37 33.36
N ARG A 932 36.77 -13.70 33.59
CA ARG A 932 35.91 -13.49 34.82
C ARG A 932 35.47 -12.02 35.15
N VAL A 933 34.23 -11.62 35.54
CA VAL A 933 33.10 -12.15 36.38
C VAL A 933 33.31 -11.96 37.90
N PRO A 934 32.35 -11.48 38.76
CA PRO A 934 31.09 -10.70 38.61
C PRO A 934 30.98 -9.47 39.57
N ILE A 935 29.77 -8.88 39.80
CA ILE A 935 29.24 -8.35 41.10
C ILE A 935 27.76 -7.85 40.96
N GLU A 936 27.03 -7.73 42.08
CA GLU A 936 25.55 -7.57 42.16
C GLU A 936 25.01 -6.17 42.60
N GLU A 937 23.69 -6.03 42.49
CA GLU A 937 22.72 -5.11 43.13
C GLU A 937 23.09 -3.70 43.67
N SER A 938 22.23 -2.72 43.32
CA SER A 938 21.52 -1.91 44.33
C SER A 938 20.15 -1.41 43.78
N LYS A 939 19.24 -0.93 44.64
CA LYS A 939 17.79 -0.81 44.36
C LYS A 939 17.24 0.62 44.50
N SER A 940 16.43 1.08 43.55
CA SER A 940 15.26 1.99 43.74
C SER A 940 14.54 2.31 42.41
N GLN A 941 13.30 2.81 42.34
CA GLN A 941 12.02 2.46 43.00
C GLN A 941 10.87 3.25 42.31
N MET A 942 9.78 2.57 41.91
CA MET A 942 8.41 3.07 41.61
C MET A 942 8.12 4.08 40.46
N ASP A 943 7.14 3.66 39.64
CA ASP A 943 5.91 4.34 39.18
C ASP A 943 5.98 5.70 38.45
N ILE A 944 5.51 5.85 37.19
CA ILE A 944 4.17 5.62 36.59
C ILE A 944 3.14 6.71 36.95
N HIS A 945 2.95 7.67 36.03
CA HIS A 945 1.66 8.34 35.78
C HIS A 945 1.54 8.79 34.30
N THR A 946 0.70 8.08 33.54
CA THR A 946 -0.41 8.52 32.66
C THR A 946 -0.54 10.04 32.35
N ILE A 947 -0.97 10.53 31.16
CA ILE A 947 -2.25 10.28 30.44
C ILE A 947 -2.12 10.51 28.90
N LEU A 948 -2.97 9.83 28.10
CA LEU A 948 -3.13 9.90 26.62
C LEU A 948 -4.43 10.67 26.20
N PRO A 949 -4.82 10.83 24.91
CA PRO A 949 -5.45 12.08 24.42
C PRO A 949 -6.97 12.20 24.58
N VAL A 950 -7.50 13.40 24.31
CA VAL A 950 -8.92 13.74 24.40
C VAL A 950 -9.57 13.91 23.02
N MET A 951 -10.61 13.12 22.73
CA MET A 951 -11.73 13.50 21.86
C MET A 951 -12.97 12.60 22.10
N ARG A 952 -14.10 13.20 22.52
CA ARG A 952 -15.42 13.06 21.85
C ARG A 952 -16.55 13.83 22.57
N LYS A 953 -17.43 14.42 21.74
CA LYS A 953 -18.85 14.82 21.94
C LYS A 953 -19.31 15.43 23.28
N GLN A 954 -19.82 16.65 23.20
CA GLN A 954 -20.86 17.16 24.11
C GLN A 954 -22.24 16.64 23.69
N VAL A 955 -23.07 16.26 24.67
CA VAL A 955 -24.54 16.47 24.71
C VAL A 955 -24.89 16.86 26.15
N ALA A 956 -25.90 17.71 26.34
CA ALA A 956 -26.12 18.40 27.61
C ALA A 956 -26.75 17.56 28.73
N THR A 957 -26.34 17.92 29.94
CA THR A 957 -26.81 17.53 31.28
C THR A 957 -28.31 17.35 31.47
N ASN A 958 -28.68 16.36 32.30
CA ASN A 958 -29.18 16.70 33.64
C ASN A 958 -28.92 15.58 34.68
N LYS A 959 -28.84 15.94 35.96
CA LYS A 959 -28.61 15.03 37.10
C LYS A 959 -29.89 14.78 37.89
N ALA A 960 -30.02 13.58 38.44
CA ALA A 960 -30.79 13.31 39.65
C ALA A 960 -30.04 12.27 40.51
N GLN A 961 -30.15 12.36 41.84
CA GLN A 961 -29.59 11.37 42.78
C GLN A 961 -30.69 10.42 43.29
N PRO A 962 -30.33 9.21 43.76
CA PRO A 962 -31.30 8.18 44.14
C PRO A 962 -31.75 8.28 45.60
N LEU A 963 -32.95 7.77 45.90
CA LEU A 963 -33.38 7.30 47.22
C LEU A 963 -34.53 6.28 47.08
N GLN A 964 -34.86 5.57 48.16
CA GLN A 964 -35.59 4.30 48.12
C GLN A 964 -37.04 4.37 48.65
N THR A 965 -37.76 3.24 48.45
CA THR A 965 -38.81 2.65 49.30
C THR A 965 -40.25 3.22 49.34
N GLN A 966 -41.15 2.35 48.86
CA GLN A 966 -42.42 1.90 49.46
C GLN A 966 -43.76 2.69 49.36
N LYS A 967 -44.78 1.85 49.08
CA LYS A 967 -46.22 1.89 49.42
C LYS A 967 -47.19 2.87 48.73
N GLU A 968 -48.07 2.23 47.94
CA GLU A 968 -49.55 2.26 48.03
C GLU A 968 -50.23 3.47 48.68
N ILE A 969 -51.16 4.10 47.94
CA ILE A 969 -52.56 4.35 48.37
C ILE A 969 -53.44 4.69 47.15
N LEU A 970 -54.66 4.13 47.15
CA LEU A 970 -55.85 4.48 46.34
C LEU A 970 -56.96 4.89 47.35
N PRO A 971 -58.07 5.59 46.98
CA PRO A 971 -58.75 5.57 45.68
C PRO A 971 -59.37 6.92 45.16
N GLN A 972 -60.04 6.83 43.99
CA GLN A 972 -61.25 7.53 43.46
C GLN A 972 -61.81 8.80 44.17
N THR A 973 -62.39 9.81 43.49
CA THR A 973 -63.70 9.75 42.75
C THR A 973 -64.02 11.02 41.91
N GLY A 974 -64.86 10.88 40.86
CA GLY A 974 -65.71 11.93 40.24
C GLY A 974 -65.03 13.06 39.41
N ILE A 975 -65.71 13.84 38.54
CA ILE A 975 -67.10 13.88 38.02
C ILE A 975 -67.09 14.49 36.59
N GLY A 976 -67.90 13.97 35.66
CA GLY A 976 -68.42 14.69 34.46
C GLY A 976 -67.45 14.98 33.29
N GLU A 977 -67.90 15.21 32.04
CA GLU A 977 -69.22 14.94 31.43
C GLU A 977 -69.11 14.91 29.87
N ASP A 978 -70.22 14.60 29.19
CA ASP A 978 -70.52 14.76 27.74
C ASP A 978 -69.67 14.12 26.60
N ARG A 979 -70.35 13.19 25.92
CA ARG A 979 -70.38 13.00 24.44
C ARG A 979 -71.85 13.01 24.01
N PRO A 980 -72.21 13.43 22.78
CA PRO A 980 -72.75 12.41 21.86
C PRO A 980 -72.64 12.62 20.32
N LEU A 981 -72.48 11.48 19.62
CA LEU A 981 -73.19 10.99 18.42
C LEU A 981 -72.94 11.49 16.95
N GLN A 982 -72.83 10.44 16.09
CA GLN A 982 -73.44 10.22 14.75
C GLN A 982 -72.90 10.82 13.43
N GLY A 983 -72.68 9.93 12.44
CA GLY A 983 -73.26 10.12 11.09
C GLY A 983 -72.54 9.49 9.85
N VAL A 984 -72.87 8.22 9.50
CA VAL A 984 -72.95 7.56 8.15
C VAL A 984 -72.34 8.26 6.90
N GLY A 985 -71.64 7.61 5.94
CA GLY A 985 -71.26 6.20 5.71
C GLY A 985 -71.09 5.85 4.19
N ILE A 986 -71.08 4.54 3.85
CA ILE A 986 -71.37 3.90 2.52
C ILE A 986 -70.22 3.53 1.51
N ALA A 987 -70.22 2.22 1.16
CA ALA A 987 -69.84 1.50 -0.09
C ALA A 987 -68.39 1.23 -0.61
N MET A 988 -68.05 -0.08 -0.61
CA MET A 988 -67.62 -0.96 -1.74
C MET A 988 -66.47 -0.58 -2.70
N PHE A 989 -65.52 -1.52 -2.87
CA PHE A 989 -65.57 -2.45 -4.01
C PHE A 989 -64.95 -3.83 -3.68
N VAL A 990 -65.17 -4.83 -4.54
CA VAL A 990 -64.85 -6.26 -4.33
C VAL A 990 -64.05 -6.84 -5.50
N THR A 991 -63.06 -7.70 -5.23
CA THR A 991 -62.65 -8.95 -5.96
C THR A 991 -61.40 -9.50 -5.22
N ALA A 992 -61.26 -10.69 -4.63
CA ALA A 992 -61.96 -11.99 -4.57
C ALA A 992 -61.27 -13.13 -5.37
N MET A 993 -60.95 -14.23 -4.64
CA MET A 993 -60.58 -15.59 -5.12
C MET A 993 -59.25 -15.75 -5.88
N SER A 994 -58.54 -16.89 -5.86
CA SER A 994 -58.51 -18.12 -5.00
C SER A 994 -57.12 -18.81 -5.27
N SER A 995 -56.62 -19.86 -4.60
CA SER A 995 -57.24 -21.11 -4.11
C SER A 995 -56.43 -21.83 -3.01
N LEU A 996 -57.14 -22.73 -2.31
CA LEU A 996 -56.75 -23.87 -1.44
C LEU A 996 -55.27 -24.32 -1.42
N VAL A 997 -54.62 -24.59 -0.27
CA VAL A 997 -54.95 -25.45 0.91
C VAL A 997 -54.73 -26.95 0.68
N TYR A 998 -53.64 -27.47 1.26
CA TYR A 998 -53.51 -28.77 1.93
C TYR A 998 -52.14 -28.81 2.65
N ASP A 999 -51.90 -29.65 3.66
CA ASP A 999 -52.40 -29.71 5.05
C ASP A 999 -51.40 -30.63 5.81
N ALA A 1000 -51.42 -30.58 7.13
CA ALA A 1000 -51.04 -31.66 8.04
C ALA A 1000 -49.61 -32.28 8.06
N ARG A 1001 -48.85 -31.82 9.08
CA ARG A 1001 -48.42 -32.61 10.27
C ARG A 1001 -47.08 -33.36 10.30
N ARG A 1002 -46.49 -33.25 11.52
CA ARG A 1002 -45.53 -34.14 12.23
C ARG A 1002 -44.04 -34.06 11.84
N LYS A 1003 -43.08 -34.28 12.76
CA LYS A 1003 -43.00 -34.02 14.23
C LYS A 1003 -41.59 -34.40 14.74
N GLN A 1004 -41.03 -33.59 15.64
CA GLN A 1004 -40.34 -34.04 16.87
C GLN A 1004 -38.88 -34.60 16.81
N THR A 1005 -38.09 -34.17 17.82
CA THR A 1005 -36.95 -34.82 18.51
C THR A 1005 -35.54 -34.91 17.87
N VAL A 1006 -34.66 -34.04 18.39
CA VAL A 1006 -33.41 -34.35 19.14
C VAL A 1006 -32.37 -35.29 18.53
N ALA A 1007 -31.20 -34.70 18.23
CA ALA A 1007 -29.93 -35.00 18.92
C ALA A 1007 -29.17 -33.67 19.14
#